data_AF-A0A154BVY9-F1
#
_entry.id   AF-A0A154BVY9-F1
#
_cell.length_a   1.000
_cell.length_b   1.000
_cell.length_c   1.000
_cell.angle_alpha   90.00
_cell.angle_beta   90.00
_cell.angle_gamma   90.00
#
_symmetry.space_group_name_H-M   'P 1'
#
loop_
_entity.id
_entity.type
_entity.pdbx_description
1 polymer ?
#
loop_
_entity_poly.entity_id
_entity_poly.type
_entity_poly.pdbx_seq_one_letter_code
_entity_poly.pdbx_strand_id
1 'polypeptide(L)'
;MRIFHALQQLFTADHQTFAVGVYRQFLNRQLDGEDLTVLVNDLLAGGARIDVLKNIVISPAFEQLLAGVPRLSVIESLQEVMCKNDYEFVKRLYTVLFGMEPKLTQIQHGVDLLHAGASKADVLQDLMLSEEMMIRLSQAQLEQGNKLRCSIANTLVYILGIDEHDFITVLYRELLGCNPEQQEFIVFSKALRTGMSRTDLYKMIIQGNRFAGLAQSVTSQKCMGILRELMEITDEDVFVTEIYRECLDRDPDPAGLATYVYRLETGTPRPEIIRSVLVSDEAANLYYLARDEKPRQVRVANLSQLWPNAPLSNCFRTSVKQLLRQRNFPDSTSLLVKTGGLGDCVQMTAVAKALKTKEPNRPIIAVVGDNSSLFDQHPYIDAAIELRYRNGLELIGSVIGLTENVFDLYYVSCAYGTWQNSDFFWNTIWYYQHFPQSGTRLDEFNMHVCDLMLYSLGLEQYANCNDVYINPDEVPEKIPGDYVIVCDSAGSAQGALKRWSAEGWSQLINWLHLRGIIPVQLGPATEELLHPRVMDLRGKTTPRQAAGYLKLSKGYIGIEGGLFHLSKAAGAPAVVIFASTSATCFAYPDTRVVTRRQCRPCWWTDTWIQAECLRGCKSCLNLPDWESVAAEVSKMLS
;
A
#
# COMPACT_ATOMS: atom_id res chain seq x y z
N MET A 1 13.58 26.17 22.12
CA MET A 1 12.37 26.49 21.32
C MET A 1 11.81 27.90 21.54
N ARG A 2 11.88 28.52 22.74
CA ARG A 2 11.28 29.85 22.98
C ARG A 2 12.01 31.02 22.31
N ILE A 3 13.35 30.98 22.21
CA ILE A 3 14.15 32.14 21.75
C ILE A 3 14.14 32.29 20.23
N PHE A 4 14.39 31.20 19.49
CA PHE A 4 14.32 31.22 18.03
C PHE A 4 12.97 31.70 17.51
N HIS A 5 11.90 31.11 18.03
CA HIS A 5 10.54 31.43 17.63
C HIS A 5 10.17 32.87 17.98
N ALA A 6 10.63 33.37 19.13
CA ALA A 6 10.44 34.77 19.50
C ALA A 6 11.22 35.71 18.57
N LEU A 7 12.47 35.39 18.23
CA LEU A 7 13.24 36.14 17.23
C LEU A 7 12.57 36.10 15.86
N GLN A 8 12.08 34.94 15.41
CA GLN A 8 11.31 34.83 14.17
C GLN A 8 10.07 35.73 14.21
N GLN A 9 9.26 35.67 15.26
CA GLN A 9 8.08 36.52 15.42
C GLN A 9 8.42 38.01 15.40
N LEU A 10 9.51 38.42 16.05
CA LEU A 10 9.95 39.81 16.06
C LEU A 10 10.47 40.24 14.69
N PHE A 11 11.33 39.45 14.06
CA PHE A 11 11.90 39.75 12.74
C PHE A 11 10.84 39.76 11.63
N THR A 12 9.67 39.20 11.89
CA THR A 12 8.49 39.14 11.03
C THR A 12 7.36 40.12 11.43
N ALA A 13 7.53 40.88 12.51
CA ALA A 13 6.56 41.88 12.95
C ALA A 13 6.71 43.20 12.18
N ASP A 14 5.80 44.16 12.35
CA ASP A 14 6.04 45.52 11.86
C ASP A 14 7.25 46.16 12.59
N HIS A 15 7.77 47.26 12.03
CA HIS A 15 9.01 47.87 12.52
C HIS A 15 8.92 48.32 13.98
N GLN A 16 7.74 48.78 14.40
CA GLN A 16 7.50 49.24 15.76
C GLN A 16 7.40 48.05 16.73
N THR A 17 6.64 47.02 16.36
CA THR A 17 6.54 45.79 17.17
C THR A 17 7.88 45.06 17.27
N PHE A 18 8.67 45.04 16.19
CA PHE A 18 10.04 44.54 16.21
C PHE A 18 10.91 45.32 17.20
N ALA A 19 10.98 46.65 17.06
CA ALA A 19 11.80 47.51 17.90
C ALA A 19 11.45 47.38 19.39
N VAL A 20 10.16 47.52 19.73
CA VAL A 20 9.69 47.37 21.12
C VAL A 20 9.94 45.96 21.64
N GLY A 21 9.67 44.96 20.82
CA GLY A 21 9.75 43.57 21.23
C GLY A 21 11.17 43.08 21.46
N VAL A 22 12.16 43.48 20.65
CA VAL A 22 13.56 43.08 20.86
C VAL A 22 14.12 43.74 22.13
N TYR A 23 13.87 45.02 22.37
CA TYR A 23 14.32 45.69 23.61
C TYR A 23 13.64 45.11 24.85
N ARG A 24 12.33 44.82 24.77
CA ARG A 24 11.61 44.21 25.88
C ARG A 24 12.09 42.80 26.18
N GLN A 25 12.36 41.98 25.16
CA GLN A 25 12.70 40.58 25.38
C GLN A 25 14.18 40.34 25.70
N PHE A 26 15.10 41.14 25.12
CA PHE A 26 16.54 40.95 25.27
C PHE A 26 17.18 41.92 26.28
N LEU A 27 16.60 43.11 26.49
CA LEU A 27 17.11 44.06 27.48
C LEU A 27 16.17 44.26 28.68
N ASN A 28 15.00 43.61 28.69
CA ASN A 28 13.94 43.79 29.69
C ASN A 28 13.61 45.27 29.95
N ARG A 29 13.70 46.08 28.89
CA ARG A 29 13.54 47.54 28.92
C ARG A 29 12.49 47.96 27.89
N GLN A 30 11.70 48.98 28.25
CA GLN A 30 10.84 49.67 27.31
C GLN A 30 11.61 50.83 26.66
N LEU A 31 11.57 50.91 25.34
CA LEU A 31 12.07 52.08 24.59
C LEU A 31 11.19 53.28 24.89
N ASP A 32 11.80 54.45 25.09
CA ASP A 32 11.05 55.71 25.19
C ASP A 32 10.59 56.16 23.79
N GLY A 33 9.70 57.16 23.77
CA GLY A 33 9.03 57.58 22.53
C GLY A 33 9.97 58.20 21.50
N GLU A 34 11.06 58.84 21.93
CA GLU A 34 12.01 59.50 21.04
C GLU A 34 12.97 58.47 20.42
N ASP A 35 13.55 57.58 21.23
CA ASP A 35 14.44 56.51 20.77
C ASP A 35 13.70 55.51 19.86
N LEU A 36 12.44 55.18 20.18
CA LEU A 36 11.62 54.31 19.34
C LEU A 36 11.37 54.94 17.97
N THR A 37 11.11 56.25 17.93
CA THR A 37 10.84 56.96 16.68
C THR A 37 12.08 56.99 15.79
N VAL A 38 13.26 57.25 16.37
CA VAL A 38 14.53 57.22 15.64
C VAL A 38 14.80 55.83 15.06
N LEU A 39 14.66 54.79 15.88
CA LEU A 39 14.93 53.40 15.47
C LEU A 39 13.96 52.92 14.38
N VAL A 40 12.67 53.24 14.49
CA VAL A 40 11.68 52.87 13.47
C VAL A 40 11.95 53.61 12.17
N ASN A 41 12.31 54.91 12.22
CA ASN A 41 12.65 55.69 11.04
C ASN A 41 13.89 55.16 10.31
N ASP A 42 14.92 54.73 11.05
CA ASP A 42 16.11 54.11 10.47
C ASP A 42 15.77 52.79 9.75
N LEU A 43 14.96 51.94 10.39
CA LEU A 43 14.51 50.70 9.77
C LEU A 43 13.61 50.96 8.53
N LEU A 44 12.79 52.01 8.54
CA LEU A 44 11.99 52.43 7.37
C LEU A 44 12.86 52.97 6.23
N ALA A 45 14.01 53.57 6.55
CA ALA A 45 15.00 54.04 5.58
C ALA A 45 15.86 52.91 4.99
N GLY A 46 15.61 51.66 5.38
CA GLY A 46 16.33 50.48 4.89
C GLY A 46 17.38 49.92 5.86
N GLY A 47 17.42 50.42 7.10
CA GLY A 47 18.25 49.85 8.16
C GLY A 47 17.91 48.38 8.40
N ALA A 48 18.94 47.53 8.53
CA ALA A 48 18.72 46.10 8.68
C ALA A 48 18.36 45.76 10.13
N ARG A 49 17.25 45.05 10.33
CA ARG A 49 16.82 44.53 11.65
C ARG A 49 17.90 43.72 12.35
N ILE A 50 18.76 43.06 11.57
CA ILE A 50 19.88 42.33 12.15
C ILE A 50 20.88 43.25 12.83
N ASP A 51 21.16 44.43 12.29
CA ASP A 51 22.13 45.34 12.88
C ASP A 51 21.62 45.86 14.23
N VAL A 52 20.30 46.02 14.36
CA VAL A 52 19.64 46.31 15.64
C VAL A 52 19.82 45.16 16.64
N LEU A 53 19.58 43.91 16.23
CA LEU A 53 19.78 42.75 17.12
C LEU A 53 21.27 42.59 17.51
N LYS A 54 22.18 42.75 16.55
CA LYS A 54 23.63 42.71 16.77
C LYS A 54 24.04 43.72 17.84
N ASN A 55 23.63 44.99 17.67
CA ASN A 55 23.94 46.06 18.61
C ASN A 55 23.43 45.77 20.03
N ILE A 56 22.29 45.08 20.15
CA ILE A 56 21.74 44.68 21.44
C ILE A 56 22.54 43.52 22.05
N VAL A 57 22.81 42.46 21.28
CA VAL A 57 23.49 41.24 21.75
C VAL A 57 24.94 41.51 22.16
N ILE A 58 25.62 42.46 21.51
CA ILE A 58 26.98 42.88 21.89
C ILE A 58 27.01 43.99 22.94
N SER A 59 25.86 44.47 23.40
CA SER A 59 25.82 45.60 24.35
C SER A 59 26.23 45.17 25.77
N PRO A 60 26.94 46.03 26.53
CA PRO A 60 27.25 45.77 27.94
C PRO A 60 26.01 45.53 28.81
N ALA A 61 24.87 46.11 28.43
CA ALA A 61 23.60 45.94 29.13
C ALA A 61 23.06 44.51 29.00
N PHE A 62 23.20 43.89 27.81
CA PHE A 62 22.80 42.50 27.59
C PHE A 62 23.70 41.54 28.39
N GLU A 63 25.01 41.76 28.37
CA GLU A 63 25.98 40.94 29.09
C GLU A 63 25.76 40.99 30.62
N GLN A 64 25.49 42.18 31.17
CA GLN A 64 25.17 42.33 32.60
C GLN A 64 23.89 41.59 33.00
N LEU A 65 22.89 41.53 32.12
CA LEU A 65 21.64 40.80 32.39
C LEU A 65 21.86 39.28 32.44
N LEU A 66 22.76 38.75 31.61
CA LEU A 66 23.13 37.33 31.63
C LEU A 66 23.81 36.91 32.94
N ALA A 67 24.51 37.84 33.60
CA ALA A 67 25.16 37.62 34.88
C ALA A 67 24.27 37.93 36.11
N GLY A 68 23.04 38.43 35.90
CA GLY A 68 22.13 38.91 36.95
C GLY A 68 21.20 37.84 37.56
N VAL A 69 20.30 38.29 38.46
CA VAL A 69 19.30 37.44 39.13
C VAL A 69 18.18 37.03 38.15
N PRO A 70 17.66 35.78 38.19
CA PRO A 70 16.62 35.31 37.28
C PRO A 70 15.34 36.17 37.29
N ARG A 71 14.83 36.54 36.10
CA ARG A 71 13.58 37.31 35.93
C ARG A 71 12.76 36.84 34.72
N LEU A 72 11.43 36.81 34.89
CA LEU A 72 10.42 36.28 33.97
C LEU A 72 10.50 36.83 32.54
N SER A 73 11.32 36.23 31.66
CA SER A 73 11.52 36.61 30.25
C SER A 73 12.38 35.59 29.46
N VAL A 74 12.68 35.88 28.18
CA VAL A 74 13.66 35.11 27.35
C VAL A 74 15.03 34.98 28.03
N ILE A 75 15.42 35.98 28.84
CA ILE A 75 16.68 36.01 29.58
C ILE A 75 16.77 34.88 30.63
N GLU A 76 15.65 34.43 31.22
CA GLU A 76 15.65 33.29 32.15
C GLU A 76 16.16 32.01 31.50
N SER A 77 15.73 31.75 30.27
CA SER A 77 16.16 30.55 29.53
C SER A 77 17.64 30.60 29.20
N LEU A 78 18.18 31.80 28.97
CA LEU A 78 19.62 32.00 28.76
C LEU A 78 20.38 31.85 30.09
N GLN A 79 19.95 32.52 31.16
CA GLN A 79 20.57 32.41 32.49
C GLN A 79 20.62 30.96 33.00
N GLU A 80 19.55 30.18 32.81
CA GLU A 80 19.52 28.76 33.17
C GLU A 80 20.59 27.94 32.43
N VAL A 81 20.82 28.26 31.15
CA VAL A 81 21.83 27.63 30.32
C VAL A 81 23.24 28.05 30.76
N MET A 82 23.45 29.34 31.05
CA MET A 82 24.75 29.89 31.46
C MET A 82 25.33 29.19 32.70
N CYS A 83 24.48 28.75 33.63
CA CYS A 83 24.89 28.06 34.86
C CYS A 83 25.28 26.58 34.70
N LYS A 84 25.16 25.99 33.50
CA LYS A 84 25.48 24.56 33.26
C LYS A 84 26.99 24.32 33.10
N ASN A 85 27.46 23.08 33.25
CA ASN A 85 28.84 22.75 32.86
C ASN A 85 29.02 22.92 31.34
N ASP A 86 30.25 23.01 30.85
CA ASP A 86 30.52 23.43 29.47
C ASP A 86 29.85 22.56 28.40
N TYR A 87 29.83 21.24 28.60
CA TYR A 87 29.13 20.32 27.69
C TYR A 87 27.61 20.54 27.70
N GLU A 88 26.99 20.58 28.88
CA GLU A 88 25.55 20.78 29.02
C GLU A 88 25.12 22.21 28.66
N PHE A 89 26.01 23.19 28.83
CA PHE A 89 25.83 24.56 28.35
C PHE A 89 25.72 24.57 26.84
N VAL A 90 26.71 24.07 26.10
CA VAL A 90 26.69 24.09 24.62
C VAL A 90 25.52 23.27 24.10
N LYS A 91 25.31 22.06 24.65
CA LYS A 91 24.22 21.20 24.23
C LYS A 91 22.87 21.89 24.37
N ARG A 92 22.58 22.43 25.56
CA ARG A 92 21.29 23.04 25.85
C ARG A 92 21.12 24.42 25.19
N LEU A 93 22.21 25.13 24.98
CA LEU A 93 22.23 26.40 24.25
C LEU A 93 21.70 26.23 22.83
N TYR A 94 22.17 25.21 22.10
CA TYR A 94 21.66 24.89 20.77
C TYR A 94 20.18 24.51 20.79
N THR A 95 19.74 23.69 21.74
CA THR A 95 18.32 23.34 21.88
C THR A 95 17.44 24.55 22.20
N VAL A 96 17.96 25.51 22.98
CA VAL A 96 17.24 26.73 23.32
C VAL A 96 17.17 27.70 22.12
N LEU A 97 18.30 27.92 21.44
CA LEU A 97 18.47 28.85 20.31
C LEU A 97 17.94 28.34 18.97
N PHE A 98 17.91 27.03 18.71
CA PHE A 98 17.51 26.46 17.42
C PHE A 98 16.38 25.44 17.55
N GLY A 99 16.05 24.98 18.76
CA GLY A 99 14.94 24.04 18.99
C GLY A 99 15.24 22.59 18.58
N MET A 100 16.51 22.26 18.33
CA MET A 100 16.95 20.94 17.88
C MET A 100 18.06 20.40 18.79
N GLU A 101 18.23 19.09 18.86
CA GLU A 101 19.41 18.49 19.49
C GLU A 101 20.66 18.75 18.61
N PRO A 102 21.72 19.36 19.16
CA PRO A 102 22.93 19.63 18.38
C PRO A 102 23.68 18.35 18.01
N LYS A 103 24.33 18.37 16.84
CA LYS A 103 25.25 17.29 16.45
C LYS A 103 26.45 17.26 17.38
N LEU A 104 27.05 16.10 17.56
CA LEU A 104 28.24 15.94 18.41
C LEU A 104 29.39 16.87 17.99
N THR A 105 29.53 17.15 16.69
CA THR A 105 30.53 18.09 16.16
C THR A 105 30.27 19.54 16.57
N GLN A 106 29.00 19.96 16.67
CA GLN A 106 28.61 21.31 17.12
C GLN A 106 28.83 21.46 18.63
N ILE A 107 28.52 20.40 19.40
CA ILE A 107 28.83 20.36 20.84
C ILE A 107 30.34 20.44 21.05
N GLN A 108 31.11 19.64 20.31
CA GLN A 108 32.57 19.62 20.41
C GLN A 108 33.15 20.99 20.08
N HIS A 109 32.72 21.63 19.01
CA HIS A 109 33.20 22.95 18.63
C HIS A 109 32.97 24.01 19.71
N GLY A 110 31.76 24.06 20.29
CA GLY A 110 31.46 25.02 21.36
C GLY A 110 32.26 24.74 22.64
N VAL A 111 32.49 23.47 22.98
CA VAL A 111 33.30 23.08 24.14
C VAL A 111 34.78 23.43 23.91
N ASP A 112 35.28 23.25 22.69
CA ASP A 112 36.65 23.61 22.32
C ASP A 112 36.90 25.12 22.42
N LEU A 113 35.91 25.96 22.06
CA LEU A 113 35.99 27.41 22.24
C LEU A 113 36.10 27.81 23.72
N LEU A 114 35.31 27.17 24.60
CA LEU A 114 35.37 27.42 26.04
C LEU A 114 36.72 26.98 26.62
N HIS A 115 37.22 25.81 26.21
CA HIS A 115 38.56 25.34 26.61
C HIS A 115 39.69 26.21 26.07
N ALA A 116 39.49 26.89 24.94
CA ALA A 116 40.44 27.87 24.39
C ALA A 116 40.39 29.24 25.11
N GLY A 117 39.54 29.40 26.11
CA GLY A 117 39.45 30.60 26.95
C GLY A 117 38.32 31.56 26.58
N ALA A 118 37.43 31.21 25.64
CA ALA A 118 36.21 31.97 25.40
C ALA A 118 35.27 31.86 26.60
N SER A 119 34.56 32.95 26.92
CA SER A 119 33.49 32.90 27.89
C SER A 119 32.23 32.26 27.28
N LYS A 120 31.31 31.81 28.13
CA LYS A 120 30.00 31.35 27.68
C LYS A 120 29.19 32.45 27.00
N ALA A 121 29.42 33.71 27.37
CA ALA A 121 28.78 34.84 26.71
C ALA A 121 29.31 34.97 25.28
N ASP A 122 30.61 34.79 25.07
CA ASP A 122 31.23 34.79 23.74
C ASP A 122 30.65 33.68 22.85
N VAL A 123 30.50 32.46 23.38
CA VAL A 123 29.91 31.33 22.63
C VAL A 123 28.42 31.56 22.31
N LEU A 124 27.67 32.17 23.23
CA LEU A 124 26.27 32.58 22.97
C LEU A 124 26.19 33.64 21.87
N GLN A 125 27.04 34.67 21.94
CA GLN A 125 27.09 35.73 20.94
C GLN A 125 27.48 35.17 19.57
N ASP A 126 28.50 34.31 19.51
CA ASP A 126 28.94 33.65 18.28
C ASP A 126 27.80 32.87 17.62
N LEU A 127 27.04 32.09 18.40
CA LEU A 127 25.90 31.34 17.87
C LEU A 127 24.72 32.21 17.45
N MET A 128 24.39 33.26 18.21
CA MET A 128 23.32 34.20 17.86
C MET A 128 23.66 35.04 16.63
N LEU A 129 24.94 35.23 16.34
CA LEU A 129 25.42 36.00 15.20
C LEU A 129 25.96 35.12 14.06
N SER A 130 25.91 33.79 14.23
CA SER A 130 26.39 32.82 13.26
C SER A 130 25.66 32.91 11.92
N GLU A 131 26.35 32.56 10.84
CA GLU A 131 25.76 32.48 9.50
C GLU A 131 24.55 31.52 9.48
N GLU A 132 24.56 30.47 10.31
CA GLU A 132 23.42 29.56 10.47
C GLU A 132 22.19 30.26 11.06
N MET A 133 22.35 31.04 12.13
CA MET A 133 21.24 31.84 12.69
C MET A 133 20.73 32.87 11.68
N MET A 134 21.67 33.50 10.95
CA MET A 134 21.39 34.51 9.93
C MET A 134 20.57 33.96 8.77
N ILE A 135 21.03 32.85 8.16
CA ILE A 135 20.31 32.18 7.07
C ILE A 135 18.90 31.82 7.52
N ARG A 136 18.73 31.30 8.74
CA ARG A 136 17.43 30.91 9.27
C ARG A 136 16.49 32.09 9.53
N LEU A 137 17.00 33.23 10.02
CA LEU A 137 16.20 34.44 10.22
C LEU A 137 15.86 35.12 8.87
N SER A 138 16.78 35.13 7.91
CA SER A 138 16.54 35.65 6.56
C SER A 138 15.59 34.77 5.74
N GLN A 139 15.65 33.44 5.89
CA GLN A 139 14.65 32.51 5.36
C GLN A 139 13.26 32.83 5.92
N ALA A 140 13.14 33.12 7.23
CA ALA A 140 11.88 33.52 7.85
C ALA A 140 11.32 34.88 7.33
N GLN A 141 12.18 35.81 6.91
CA GLN A 141 11.76 37.07 6.25
C GLN A 141 11.33 36.86 4.79
N LEU A 142 12.05 36.03 4.03
CA LEU A 142 11.67 35.63 2.67
C LEU A 142 10.34 34.84 2.66
N GLU A 143 10.12 34.02 3.68
CA GLU A 143 8.87 33.30 3.92
C GLU A 143 7.67 34.25 4.17
N GLN A 144 7.89 35.51 4.57
CA GLN A 144 6.82 36.49 4.79
C GLN A 144 6.54 37.41 3.60
N GLY A 145 7.52 37.68 2.74
CA GLY A 145 7.27 38.26 1.41
C GLY A 145 6.39 37.37 0.53
N ASN A 146 6.40 36.06 0.81
CA ASN A 146 5.51 35.05 0.23
C ASN A 146 4.29 34.71 1.11
N LYS A 147 4.06 35.38 2.25
CA LYS A 147 2.83 35.22 3.07
C LYS A 147 1.65 35.98 2.47
N LEU A 148 1.28 35.61 1.25
CA LEU A 148 -0.10 35.72 0.78
C LEU A 148 -0.56 34.47 0.02
N ARG A 149 0.06 33.29 0.29
CA ARG A 149 -0.51 31.94 0.05
C ARG A 149 0.34 30.86 0.74
N CYS A 150 0.07 30.56 2.01
CA CYS A 150 0.43 29.24 2.56
C CYS A 150 -0.70 28.29 2.18
N SER A 151 -0.66 27.76 0.95
CA SER A 151 -1.65 26.80 0.50
C SER A 151 -1.30 25.37 0.91
N ILE A 152 -2.27 24.44 0.85
CA ILE A 152 -2.00 23.00 0.98
C ILE A 152 -0.93 22.56 -0.05
N ALA A 153 -1.00 23.09 -1.27
CA ALA A 153 -0.03 22.87 -2.34
C ALA A 153 1.38 23.30 -1.92
N ASN A 154 1.54 24.51 -1.40
CA ASN A 154 2.85 25.04 -0.99
C ASN A 154 3.41 24.28 0.22
N THR A 155 2.55 23.89 1.14
CA THR A 155 2.92 23.07 2.29
C THR A 155 3.35 21.67 1.85
N LEU A 156 2.67 21.07 0.87
CA LEU A 156 3.05 19.78 0.31
C LEU A 156 4.32 19.84 -0.53
N VAL A 157 4.51 20.86 -1.35
CA VAL A 157 5.76 21.11 -2.08
C VAL A 157 6.93 21.24 -1.10
N TYR A 158 6.75 21.99 -0.02
CA TYR A 158 7.73 22.09 1.06
C TYR A 158 7.99 20.74 1.71
N ILE A 159 6.95 20.02 2.18
CA ILE A 159 7.08 18.72 2.83
C ILE A 159 7.79 17.72 1.90
N LEU A 160 7.38 17.63 0.64
CA LEU A 160 8.01 16.75 -0.36
C LEU A 160 9.47 17.14 -0.65
N GLY A 161 9.91 18.34 -0.27
CA GLY A 161 11.28 18.84 -0.37
C GLY A 161 12.14 18.74 0.89
N ILE A 162 11.58 18.49 2.08
CA ILE A 162 12.37 18.47 3.33
C ILE A 162 13.27 17.22 3.45
N ASP A 163 14.21 17.21 4.40
CA ASP A 163 15.09 16.07 4.63
C ASP A 163 14.30 14.77 4.93
N GLU A 164 14.82 13.62 4.49
CA GLU A 164 14.16 12.32 4.63
C GLU A 164 13.80 12.00 6.08
N HIS A 165 14.62 12.45 7.04
CA HIS A 165 14.41 12.19 8.45
C HIS A 165 13.13 12.85 9.00
N ASP A 166 12.77 14.00 8.47
CA ASP A 166 11.63 14.79 8.96
C ASP A 166 10.38 14.63 8.09
N PHE A 167 10.55 14.27 6.81
CA PHE A 167 9.48 14.16 5.81
C PHE A 167 8.22 13.45 6.31
N ILE A 168 8.35 12.22 6.81
CA ILE A 168 7.18 11.40 7.19
C ILE A 168 6.48 11.97 8.42
N THR A 169 7.25 12.43 9.40
CA THR A 169 6.70 13.01 10.62
C THR A 169 5.96 14.31 10.31
N VAL A 170 6.53 15.17 9.47
CA VAL A 170 5.88 16.42 9.07
C VAL A 170 4.67 16.12 8.18
N LEU A 171 4.76 15.16 7.25
CA LEU A 171 3.65 14.73 6.40
C LEU A 171 2.45 14.22 7.22
N TYR A 172 2.71 13.38 8.22
CA TYR A 172 1.68 12.87 9.14
C TYR A 172 1.08 13.96 10.02
N ARG A 173 1.90 14.86 10.56
CA ARG A 173 1.40 15.98 11.36
C ARG A 173 0.52 16.90 10.52
N GLU A 174 0.98 17.26 9.33
CA GLU A 174 0.29 18.21 8.47
C GLU A 174 -0.97 17.61 7.83
N LEU A 175 -1.01 16.31 7.51
CA LEU A 175 -2.18 15.70 6.84
C LEU A 175 -3.13 14.93 7.76
N LEU A 176 -2.65 14.45 8.90
CA LEU A 176 -3.44 13.64 9.84
C LEU A 176 -3.51 14.24 11.25
N GLY A 177 -2.77 15.31 11.53
CA GLY A 177 -2.77 15.98 12.83
C GLY A 177 -2.09 15.18 13.96
N CYS A 178 -1.39 14.08 13.65
CA CYS A 178 -0.75 13.21 14.62
C CYS A 178 0.68 12.84 14.20
N ASN A 179 1.46 12.28 15.13
CA ASN A 179 2.70 11.61 14.76
C ASN A 179 2.39 10.24 14.15
N PRO A 180 3.19 9.77 13.19
CA PRO A 180 3.09 8.38 12.73
C PRO A 180 3.37 7.43 13.89
N GLU A 181 2.68 6.29 13.92
CA GLU A 181 3.03 5.23 14.84
C GLU A 181 4.46 4.73 14.56
N GLN A 182 5.16 4.25 15.59
CA GLN A 182 6.55 3.83 15.44
C GLN A 182 6.74 2.79 14.33
N GLN A 183 5.80 1.86 14.20
CA GLN A 183 5.81 0.83 13.15
C GLN A 183 5.53 1.43 11.75
N GLU A 184 4.61 2.37 11.62
CA GLU A 184 4.28 3.06 10.36
C GLU A 184 5.44 3.95 9.90
N PHE A 185 6.03 4.73 10.81
CA PHE A 185 7.20 5.55 10.54
C PHE A 185 8.36 4.70 10.02
N ILE A 186 8.60 3.55 10.66
CA ILE A 186 9.62 2.58 10.22
C ILE A 186 9.29 2.04 8.83
N VAL A 187 8.04 1.69 8.54
CA VAL A 187 7.63 1.18 7.22
C VAL A 187 7.80 2.25 6.14
N PHE A 188 7.31 3.47 6.35
CA PHE A 188 7.35 4.50 5.32
C PHE A 188 8.75 5.07 5.09
N SER A 189 9.57 5.21 6.15
CA SER A 189 10.98 5.63 6.01
C SER A 189 11.74 4.66 5.12
N LYS A 190 11.36 3.41 5.24
CA LYS A 190 12.02 2.27 4.63
C LYS A 190 11.52 2.06 3.19
N ALA A 191 10.27 2.41 2.89
CA ALA A 191 9.71 2.48 1.54
C ALA A 191 10.34 3.59 0.70
N LEU A 192 10.52 4.79 1.26
CA LEU A 192 11.17 5.90 0.57
C LEU A 192 12.63 5.59 0.20
N ARG A 193 13.37 4.94 1.12
CA ARG A 193 14.75 4.49 0.85
C ARG A 193 14.85 3.38 -0.21
N THR A 194 13.77 2.64 -0.44
CA THR A 194 13.72 1.53 -1.38
C THR A 194 13.06 1.91 -2.71
N GLY A 195 12.83 3.20 -2.95
CA GLY A 195 12.44 3.73 -4.26
C GLY A 195 10.97 4.11 -4.40
N MET A 196 10.17 4.01 -3.33
CA MET A 196 8.84 4.66 -3.32
C MET A 196 9.04 6.17 -3.45
N SER A 197 8.30 6.81 -4.36
CA SER A 197 8.37 8.26 -4.46
C SER A 197 7.69 8.91 -3.25
N ARG A 198 8.16 10.10 -2.85
CA ARG A 198 7.51 10.89 -1.80
C ARG A 198 6.05 11.20 -2.16
N THR A 199 5.77 11.37 -3.45
CA THR A 199 4.45 11.56 -4.03
C THR A 199 3.56 10.33 -3.81
N ASP A 200 4.08 9.12 -4.03
CA ASP A 200 3.33 7.89 -3.80
C ASP A 200 2.99 7.72 -2.32
N LEU A 201 3.94 8.00 -1.42
CA LEU A 201 3.69 7.94 0.02
C LEU A 201 2.60 8.93 0.46
N TYR A 202 2.69 10.17 -0.02
CA TYR A 202 1.69 11.19 0.24
C TYR A 202 0.30 10.76 -0.23
N LYS A 203 0.19 10.23 -1.46
CA LYS A 203 -1.07 9.70 -2.01
C LYS A 203 -1.61 8.56 -1.14
N MET A 204 -0.75 7.63 -0.71
CA MET A 204 -1.15 6.54 0.19
C MET A 204 -1.73 7.03 1.53
N ILE A 205 -1.12 8.05 2.14
CA ILE A 205 -1.58 8.61 3.42
C ILE A 205 -2.95 9.27 3.26
N ILE A 206 -3.15 10.03 2.19
CA ILE A 206 -4.42 10.69 1.88
C ILE A 206 -5.52 9.67 1.53
N GLN A 207 -5.18 8.57 0.87
CA GLN A 207 -6.12 7.51 0.51
C GLN A 207 -6.45 6.59 1.70
N GLY A 208 -5.70 6.65 2.79
CA GLY A 208 -5.94 5.86 3.99
C GLY A 208 -7.16 6.31 4.80
N ASN A 209 -7.74 5.39 5.56
CA ASN A 209 -8.92 5.62 6.41
C ASN A 209 -8.73 6.74 7.46
N ARG A 210 -7.47 7.01 7.86
CA ARG A 210 -7.16 8.09 8.82
C ARG A 210 -7.46 9.48 8.25
N PHE A 211 -7.30 9.66 6.93
CA PHE A 211 -7.70 10.88 6.24
C PHE A 211 -9.22 11.00 6.07
N ALA A 212 -10.01 9.94 6.28
CA ALA A 212 -11.48 10.07 6.30
C ALA A 212 -11.99 10.64 7.64
N GLY A 213 -11.19 10.57 8.71
CA GLY A 213 -11.50 11.06 10.05
C GLY A 213 -11.23 12.55 10.30
N LEU A 214 -11.08 13.35 9.23
CA LEU A 214 -10.63 14.76 9.27
C LEU A 214 -11.49 15.68 10.14
N ALA A 215 -12.76 15.34 10.37
CA ALA A 215 -13.73 16.21 11.03
C ALA A 215 -13.67 16.21 12.57
N GLN A 216 -12.79 15.42 13.22
CA GLN A 216 -12.92 15.13 14.66
C GLN A 216 -11.70 15.44 15.54
N SER A 217 -10.57 15.94 15.01
CA SER A 217 -9.37 16.19 15.83
C SER A 217 -9.05 17.69 16.02
N VAL A 218 -8.86 18.07 17.29
CA VAL A 218 -8.32 19.39 17.67
C VAL A 218 -6.81 19.34 17.41
N THR A 219 -6.33 20.06 16.40
CA THR A 219 -4.91 20.10 16.04
C THR A 219 -4.45 21.51 15.65
N SER A 220 -3.15 21.78 15.82
CA SER A 220 -2.45 23.06 15.62
C SER A 220 -1.60 23.12 14.34
N GLN A 221 -1.77 22.15 13.43
CA GLN A 221 -0.97 22.00 12.19
C GLN A 221 -1.60 22.76 11.01
N LYS A 222 -0.77 23.23 10.06
CA LYS A 222 -1.17 24.22 9.03
C LYS A 222 -2.15 23.65 8.02
N CYS A 223 -1.82 22.52 7.38
CA CYS A 223 -2.69 21.85 6.41
C CYS A 223 -4.02 21.41 7.05
N MET A 224 -3.98 20.88 8.27
CA MET A 224 -5.18 20.51 9.02
C MET A 224 -6.08 21.71 9.38
N GLY A 225 -5.49 22.89 9.60
CA GLY A 225 -6.25 24.14 9.80
C GLY A 225 -7.02 24.52 8.55
N ILE A 226 -6.34 24.56 7.40
CA ILE A 226 -6.94 24.89 6.10
C ILE A 226 -8.02 23.86 5.72
N LEU A 227 -7.74 22.57 5.89
CA LEU A 227 -8.73 21.51 5.63
C LEU A 227 -9.99 21.66 6.49
N ARG A 228 -9.88 22.17 7.72
CA ARG A 228 -11.03 22.47 8.56
C ARG A 228 -11.81 23.68 8.06
N GLU A 229 -11.11 24.75 7.72
CA GLU A 229 -11.72 25.97 7.17
C GLU A 229 -12.49 25.67 5.88
N LEU A 230 -11.92 24.84 4.99
CA LEU A 230 -12.62 24.33 3.80
C LEU A 230 -13.91 23.60 4.15
N MET A 231 -13.90 22.78 5.21
CA MET A 231 -15.10 22.03 5.63
C MET A 231 -16.22 22.92 6.19
N GLU A 232 -15.90 24.14 6.65
CA GLU A 232 -16.86 25.13 7.14
C GLU A 232 -17.54 25.93 6.02
N ILE A 233 -17.00 25.91 4.79
CA ILE A 233 -17.58 26.59 3.64
C ILE A 233 -18.91 25.93 3.28
N THR A 234 -20.02 26.65 3.37
CA THR A 234 -21.34 26.08 3.10
C THR A 234 -21.69 26.05 1.62
N ASP A 235 -21.20 27.02 0.85
CA ASP A 235 -21.43 27.13 -0.60
C ASP A 235 -20.53 26.18 -1.40
N GLU A 236 -21.12 25.39 -2.31
CA GLU A 236 -20.41 24.33 -3.04
C GLU A 236 -19.46 24.88 -4.11
N ASP A 237 -19.82 25.96 -4.79
CA ASP A 237 -18.98 26.60 -5.81
C ASP A 237 -17.75 27.23 -5.15
N VAL A 238 -17.97 27.93 -4.01
CA VAL A 238 -16.89 28.51 -3.22
C VAL A 238 -16.01 27.40 -2.63
N PHE A 239 -16.60 26.31 -2.13
CA PHE A 239 -15.84 25.18 -1.60
C PHE A 239 -14.93 24.54 -2.64
N VAL A 240 -15.44 24.25 -3.85
CA VAL A 240 -14.63 23.68 -4.94
C VAL A 240 -13.56 24.67 -5.41
N THR A 241 -13.90 25.96 -5.50
CA THR A 241 -12.95 27.01 -5.89
C THR A 241 -11.79 27.11 -4.91
N GLU A 242 -12.08 27.12 -3.61
CA GLU A 242 -11.05 27.16 -2.57
C GLU A 242 -10.23 25.86 -2.51
N ILE A 243 -10.81 24.69 -2.78
CA ILE A 243 -10.02 23.45 -2.93
C ILE A 243 -8.98 23.57 -4.05
N TYR A 244 -9.36 24.11 -5.21
CA TYR A 244 -8.43 24.27 -6.34
C TYR A 244 -7.32 25.27 -6.00
N ARG A 245 -7.66 26.39 -5.36
CA ARG A 245 -6.67 27.38 -4.91
C ARG A 245 -5.71 26.78 -3.89
N GLU A 246 -6.25 26.01 -2.95
CA GLU A 246 -5.46 25.43 -1.87
C GLU A 246 -4.62 24.23 -2.32
N CYS A 247 -5.14 23.37 -3.18
CA CYS A 247 -4.49 22.11 -3.56
C CYS A 247 -3.68 22.22 -4.86
N LEU A 248 -4.08 23.11 -5.78
CA LEU A 248 -3.49 23.23 -7.13
C LEU A 248 -2.96 24.64 -7.43
N ASP A 249 -3.04 25.58 -6.49
CA ASP A 249 -2.60 26.99 -6.63
C ASP A 249 -3.20 27.74 -7.83
N ARG A 250 -4.41 27.36 -8.25
CA ARG A 250 -5.14 27.99 -9.36
C ARG A 250 -6.65 27.97 -9.12
N ASP A 251 -7.40 28.70 -9.94
CA ASP A 251 -8.85 28.59 -9.97
C ASP A 251 -9.29 27.39 -10.83
N PRO A 252 -10.45 26.76 -10.54
CA PRO A 252 -10.98 25.69 -11.37
C PRO A 252 -11.40 26.25 -12.74
N ASP A 253 -11.23 25.43 -13.78
CA ASP A 253 -11.87 25.74 -15.05
C ASP A 253 -13.40 25.45 -14.95
N PRO A 254 -14.23 26.00 -15.86
CA PRO A 254 -15.67 25.83 -15.78
C PRO A 254 -16.15 24.37 -15.79
N ALA A 255 -15.44 23.47 -16.48
CA ALA A 255 -15.80 22.06 -16.53
C ALA A 255 -15.40 21.32 -15.25
N GLY A 256 -14.22 21.61 -14.71
CA GLY A 256 -13.75 21.11 -13.42
C GLY A 256 -14.64 21.54 -12.26
N LEU A 257 -15.06 22.81 -12.22
CA LEU A 257 -16.01 23.34 -11.23
C LEU A 257 -17.34 22.60 -11.30
N ALA A 258 -17.97 22.56 -12.49
CA ALA A 258 -19.25 21.90 -12.69
C ALA A 258 -19.22 20.40 -12.32
N THR A 259 -18.11 19.71 -12.61
CA THR A 259 -17.94 18.29 -12.29
C THR A 259 -17.93 18.03 -10.79
N TYR A 260 -17.18 18.82 -10.02
CA TYR A 260 -17.07 18.61 -8.58
C TYR A 260 -18.29 19.08 -7.81
N VAL A 261 -18.94 20.17 -8.25
CA VAL A 261 -20.22 20.63 -7.69
C VAL A 261 -21.31 19.57 -7.91
N TYR A 262 -21.45 19.05 -9.13
CA TYR A 262 -22.40 17.95 -9.40
C TYR A 262 -22.17 16.71 -8.51
N ARG A 263 -20.91 16.37 -8.23
CA ARG A 263 -20.57 15.25 -7.33
C ARG A 263 -21.00 15.52 -5.88
N LEU A 264 -20.89 16.76 -5.41
CA LEU A 264 -21.38 17.17 -4.09
C LEU A 264 -22.91 17.09 -4.03
N GLU A 265 -23.61 17.66 -5.01
CA GLU A 265 -25.07 17.63 -5.10
C GLU A 265 -25.63 16.19 -5.16
N THR A 266 -24.89 15.27 -5.78
CA THR A 266 -25.24 13.84 -5.88
C THR A 266 -24.81 12.99 -4.67
N GLY A 267 -24.31 13.63 -3.61
CA GLY A 267 -24.07 13.01 -2.30
C GLY A 267 -22.65 12.50 -2.07
N THR A 268 -21.66 12.91 -2.87
CA THR A 268 -20.25 12.61 -2.58
C THR A 268 -19.81 13.39 -1.33
N PRO A 269 -19.25 12.74 -0.30
CA PRO A 269 -18.76 13.44 0.88
C PRO A 269 -17.64 14.44 0.55
N ARG A 270 -17.67 15.63 1.14
CA ARG A 270 -16.65 16.69 0.96
C ARG A 270 -15.20 16.22 1.13
N PRO A 271 -14.84 15.37 2.12
CA PRO A 271 -13.48 14.83 2.22
C PRO A 271 -13.04 14.00 1.02
N GLU A 272 -13.97 13.33 0.33
CA GLU A 272 -13.69 12.58 -0.91
C GLU A 272 -13.38 13.52 -2.08
N ILE A 273 -14.02 14.68 -2.13
CA ILE A 273 -13.74 15.71 -3.15
C ILE A 273 -12.32 16.26 -2.95
N ILE A 274 -12.00 16.68 -1.72
CA ILE A 274 -10.65 17.15 -1.35
C ILE A 274 -9.59 16.08 -1.68
N ARG A 275 -9.84 14.83 -1.28
CA ARG A 275 -8.98 13.68 -1.59
C ARG A 275 -8.73 13.55 -3.08
N SER A 276 -9.78 13.62 -3.90
CA SER A 276 -9.68 13.42 -5.34
C SER A 276 -8.85 14.50 -6.04
N VAL A 277 -8.89 15.75 -5.57
CA VAL A 277 -8.06 16.83 -6.12
C VAL A 277 -6.61 16.65 -5.69
N LEU A 278 -6.37 16.34 -4.42
CA LEU A 278 -5.03 16.16 -3.84
C LEU A 278 -4.23 14.98 -4.46
N VAL A 279 -4.91 13.91 -4.90
CA VAL A 279 -4.23 12.75 -5.53
C VAL A 279 -4.22 12.78 -7.05
N SER A 280 -4.80 13.82 -7.67
CA SER A 280 -4.87 13.97 -9.13
C SER A 280 -3.49 14.03 -9.79
N ASP A 281 -3.42 13.72 -11.08
CA ASP A 281 -2.19 13.84 -11.85
C ASP A 281 -1.72 15.30 -11.92
N GLU A 282 -2.64 16.25 -11.91
CA GLU A 282 -2.33 17.67 -11.89
C GLU A 282 -1.65 18.09 -10.58
N ALA A 283 -2.20 17.66 -9.43
CA ALA A 283 -1.55 17.84 -8.14
C ALA A 283 -0.16 17.19 -8.14
N ALA A 284 -0.07 15.94 -8.60
CA ALA A 284 1.20 15.22 -8.68
C ALA A 284 2.24 15.93 -9.56
N ASN A 285 1.81 16.50 -10.71
CA ASN A 285 2.67 17.24 -11.64
C ASN A 285 3.11 18.59 -11.08
N LEU A 286 2.20 19.34 -10.45
CA LEU A 286 2.52 20.57 -9.72
C LEU A 286 3.59 20.30 -8.66
N TYR A 287 3.48 19.17 -7.97
CA TYR A 287 4.41 18.77 -6.91
C TYR A 287 5.73 18.17 -7.45
N TYR A 288 5.72 17.64 -8.68
CA TYR A 288 6.91 17.11 -9.37
C TYR A 288 7.78 18.21 -10.00
N LEU A 289 7.16 19.25 -10.58
CA LEU A 289 7.85 20.34 -11.28
C LEU A 289 8.70 21.23 -10.35
N ALA A 290 8.52 21.13 -9.04
CA ALA A 290 9.36 21.78 -8.04
C ALA A 290 10.75 21.13 -7.86
N ARG A 291 11.02 19.99 -8.53
CA ARG A 291 12.33 19.32 -8.54
C ARG A 291 12.83 19.16 -9.96
N ASP A 292 13.70 20.07 -10.38
CA ASP A 292 14.49 19.94 -11.59
C ASP A 292 15.59 18.86 -11.38
N GLU A 293 15.18 17.58 -11.36
CA GLU A 293 16.07 16.45 -11.52
C GLU A 293 15.58 15.61 -12.70
N LYS A 294 16.21 15.80 -13.87
CA LYS A 294 16.07 14.92 -15.02
C LYS A 294 16.26 13.45 -14.60
N PRO A 295 15.55 12.51 -15.24
CA PRO A 295 15.61 11.10 -14.88
C PRO A 295 17.03 10.57 -15.07
N ARG A 296 17.76 10.39 -13.95
CA ARG A 296 19.01 9.64 -13.96
C ARG A 296 18.66 8.16 -14.09
N GLN A 297 19.08 7.56 -15.20
CA GLN A 297 19.32 6.12 -15.24
C GLN A 297 20.29 5.76 -14.11
N VAL A 298 19.83 5.05 -13.09
CA VAL A 298 20.68 4.54 -12.02
C VAL A 298 20.46 3.04 -11.86
N ARG A 299 21.59 2.34 -11.92
CA ARG A 299 21.76 0.91 -11.63
C ARG A 299 21.15 0.57 -10.26
N VAL A 300 20.34 -0.47 -10.26
CA VAL A 300 19.74 -1.09 -9.08
C VAL A 300 20.83 -1.46 -8.06
N ALA A 301 20.75 -0.87 -6.86
CA ALA A 301 21.49 -1.34 -5.70
C ALA A 301 20.64 -1.26 -4.42
N ASN A 302 20.28 -2.44 -3.93
CA ASN A 302 19.88 -2.81 -2.56
C ASN A 302 18.53 -2.32 -1.99
N LEU A 303 17.47 -2.96 -2.50
CA LEU A 303 16.13 -3.13 -1.92
C LEU A 303 16.09 -4.01 -0.63
N SER A 304 17.11 -4.01 0.22
CA SER A 304 17.13 -4.90 1.39
C SER A 304 17.07 -4.10 2.67
N GLN A 305 15.90 -3.53 2.94
CA GLN A 305 15.41 -3.29 4.28
C GLN A 305 14.03 -2.66 4.07
N LEU A 306 12.96 -3.47 4.10
CA LEU A 306 11.52 -3.29 4.42
C LEU A 306 11.11 -4.68 4.95
N TRP A 307 11.13 -4.93 6.26
CA TRP A 307 10.13 -5.56 7.16
C TRP A 307 10.86 -5.78 8.52
N PRO A 308 10.24 -5.68 9.71
CA PRO A 308 10.73 -6.35 10.93
C PRO A 308 9.81 -7.55 11.23
N ASN A 309 10.24 -8.77 11.59
CA ASN A 309 11.53 -9.29 12.05
C ASN A 309 11.62 -10.79 11.67
N ALA A 310 12.84 -11.33 11.76
CA ALA A 310 13.24 -12.72 11.55
C ALA A 310 13.73 -13.04 10.13
N PRO A 311 14.72 -13.93 10.01
CA PRO A 311 15.69 -13.87 8.95
C PRO A 311 15.03 -14.19 7.62
N LEU A 312 15.32 -13.35 6.62
CA LEU A 312 15.60 -13.85 5.27
C LEU A 312 16.31 -15.18 5.48
N SER A 313 15.72 -16.28 5.04
CA SER A 313 16.60 -17.37 4.73
C SER A 313 17.39 -16.81 3.53
N ASN A 314 18.56 -16.21 3.80
CA ASN A 314 19.44 -15.69 2.76
C ASN A 314 19.66 -16.82 1.74
N CYS A 315 19.60 -18.07 2.19
CA CYS A 315 19.51 -19.25 1.35
C CYS A 315 18.32 -19.25 0.38
N PHE A 316 17.08 -18.88 0.73
CA PHE A 316 15.95 -18.88 -0.22
C PHE A 316 16.13 -17.88 -1.36
N ARG A 317 16.31 -16.59 -1.06
CA ARG A 317 16.53 -15.56 -2.09
C ARG A 317 17.77 -15.88 -2.92
N THR A 318 18.84 -16.37 -2.29
CA THR A 318 20.05 -16.82 -3.00
C THR A 318 19.79 -18.03 -3.88
N SER A 319 18.96 -18.99 -3.45
CA SER A 319 18.60 -20.17 -4.24
C SER A 319 17.79 -19.78 -5.47
N VAL A 320 16.81 -18.88 -5.35
CA VAL A 320 16.06 -18.37 -6.51
C VAL A 320 16.98 -17.61 -7.44
N LYS A 321 17.83 -16.70 -6.92
CA LYS A 321 18.86 -16.01 -7.74
C LYS A 321 19.79 -16.99 -8.46
N GLN A 322 20.24 -18.03 -7.77
CA GLN A 322 21.12 -19.04 -8.34
C GLN A 322 20.41 -19.84 -9.43
N LEU A 323 19.14 -20.21 -9.23
CA LEU A 323 18.33 -20.91 -10.22
C LEU A 323 18.11 -20.06 -11.48
N LEU A 324 17.76 -18.77 -11.31
CA LEU A 324 17.62 -17.83 -12.42
C LEU A 324 18.91 -17.72 -13.24
N ARG A 325 20.05 -17.58 -12.55
CA ARG A 325 21.38 -17.52 -13.18
C ARG A 325 21.76 -18.83 -13.87
N GLN A 326 21.59 -19.97 -13.21
CA GLN A 326 21.91 -21.29 -13.77
C GLN A 326 21.12 -21.62 -15.04
N ARG A 327 19.90 -21.09 -15.14
CA ARG A 327 19.02 -21.25 -16.30
C ARG A 327 19.14 -20.11 -17.32
N ASN A 328 20.03 -19.15 -17.12
CA ASN A 328 20.26 -17.99 -17.98
C ASN A 328 18.99 -17.16 -18.25
N PHE A 329 18.10 -17.01 -17.25
CA PHE A 329 16.94 -16.12 -17.37
C PHE A 329 17.38 -14.65 -17.30
N PRO A 330 16.93 -13.78 -18.23
CA PRO A 330 17.27 -12.36 -18.23
C PRO A 330 16.55 -11.63 -17.09
N ASP A 331 17.07 -10.44 -16.72
CA ASP A 331 16.42 -9.58 -15.72
C ASP A 331 14.99 -9.21 -16.12
N SER A 332 14.68 -9.16 -17.42
CA SER A 332 13.33 -8.89 -17.94
C SER A 332 12.31 -10.01 -17.71
N THR A 333 12.67 -11.09 -17.03
CA THR A 333 11.75 -12.21 -16.74
C THR A 333 10.57 -11.78 -15.85
N SER A 334 9.37 -12.27 -16.15
CA SER A 334 8.19 -12.09 -15.29
C SER A 334 8.07 -13.25 -14.30
N LEU A 335 7.99 -12.95 -13.00
CA LEU A 335 7.67 -13.95 -11.97
C LEU A 335 6.18 -13.90 -11.63
N LEU A 336 5.45 -15.00 -11.75
CA LEU A 336 4.04 -15.12 -11.35
C LEU A 336 3.96 -15.91 -10.05
N VAL A 337 3.55 -15.26 -8.96
CA VAL A 337 3.50 -15.87 -7.63
C VAL A 337 2.05 -16.19 -7.27
N LYS A 338 1.74 -17.46 -7.05
CA LYS A 338 0.45 -17.90 -6.50
C LYS A 338 0.63 -19.23 -5.77
N THR A 339 0.46 -19.23 -4.45
CA THR A 339 0.79 -20.38 -3.58
C THR A 339 -0.42 -21.16 -3.08
N GLY A 340 -1.56 -21.02 -3.76
CA GLY A 340 -2.76 -21.77 -3.47
C GLY A 340 -2.72 -23.22 -3.97
N GLY A 341 -3.90 -23.85 -4.07
CA GLY A 341 -4.02 -25.25 -4.45
C GLY A 341 -3.92 -25.49 -5.97
N LEU A 342 -4.29 -26.70 -6.40
CA LEU A 342 -4.37 -27.08 -7.82
C LEU A 342 -5.20 -26.10 -8.65
N GLY A 343 -6.34 -25.63 -8.12
CA GLY A 343 -7.20 -24.68 -8.83
C GLY A 343 -6.53 -23.34 -9.07
N ASP A 344 -5.81 -22.83 -8.08
CA ASP A 344 -5.04 -21.59 -8.19
C ASP A 344 -3.92 -21.70 -9.23
N CYS A 345 -3.22 -22.84 -9.27
CA CYS A 345 -2.20 -23.13 -10.28
C CYS A 345 -2.78 -23.11 -11.69
N VAL A 346 -3.98 -23.65 -11.89
CA VAL A 346 -4.67 -23.60 -13.18
C VAL A 346 -5.09 -22.18 -13.54
N GLN A 347 -5.71 -21.45 -12.60
CA GLN A 347 -6.23 -20.10 -12.85
C GLN A 347 -5.14 -19.08 -13.21
N MET A 348 -3.92 -19.19 -12.65
CA MET A 348 -2.83 -18.29 -13.01
C MET A 348 -2.41 -18.38 -14.49
N THR A 349 -2.73 -19.48 -15.18
CA THR A 349 -2.34 -19.67 -16.59
C THR A 349 -3.03 -18.70 -17.53
N ALA A 350 -4.19 -18.15 -17.16
CA ALA A 350 -4.85 -17.07 -17.91
C ALA A 350 -3.99 -15.78 -17.90
N VAL A 351 -3.39 -15.45 -16.75
CA VAL A 351 -2.44 -14.32 -16.64
C VAL A 351 -1.16 -14.60 -17.43
N ALA A 352 -0.65 -15.83 -17.37
CA ALA A 352 0.51 -16.22 -18.16
C ALA A 352 0.25 -16.09 -19.67
N LYS A 353 -0.92 -16.53 -20.15
CA LYS A 353 -1.34 -16.33 -21.55
C LYS A 353 -1.38 -14.85 -21.91
N ALA A 354 -2.01 -14.02 -21.09
CA ALA A 354 -2.12 -12.58 -21.34
C ALA A 354 -0.75 -11.91 -21.46
N LEU A 355 0.16 -12.19 -20.51
CA LEU A 355 1.53 -11.68 -20.54
C LEU A 355 2.30 -12.16 -21.77
N LYS A 356 2.20 -13.46 -22.11
CA LYS A 356 2.86 -14.01 -23.29
C LYS A 356 2.26 -13.47 -24.60
N THR A 357 0.97 -13.11 -24.61
CA THR A 357 0.34 -12.47 -25.76
C THR A 357 0.83 -11.03 -25.94
N LYS A 358 0.96 -10.28 -24.83
CA LYS A 358 1.47 -8.90 -24.83
C LYS A 358 2.96 -8.83 -25.18
N GLU A 359 3.78 -9.73 -24.64
CA GLU A 359 5.22 -9.78 -24.83
C GLU A 359 5.70 -11.22 -25.12
N PRO A 360 5.61 -11.70 -26.38
CA PRO A 360 5.85 -13.10 -26.74
C PRO A 360 7.23 -13.66 -26.36
N ASN A 361 8.25 -12.81 -26.36
CA ASN A 361 9.63 -13.22 -26.08
C ASN A 361 10.01 -13.07 -24.60
N ARG A 362 9.14 -12.50 -23.75
CA ARG A 362 9.46 -12.31 -22.33
C ARG A 362 9.32 -13.65 -21.59
N PRO A 363 10.36 -14.14 -20.90
CA PRO A 363 10.24 -15.37 -20.13
C PRO A 363 9.30 -15.20 -18.93
N ILE A 364 8.55 -16.24 -18.61
CA ILE A 364 7.59 -16.30 -17.53
C ILE A 364 7.92 -17.49 -16.65
N ILE A 365 8.11 -17.24 -15.35
CA ILE A 365 8.35 -18.29 -14.35
C ILE A 365 7.21 -18.28 -13.34
N ALA A 366 6.58 -19.43 -13.15
CA ALA A 366 5.59 -19.63 -12.11
C ALA A 366 6.27 -19.95 -10.77
N VAL A 367 5.82 -19.34 -9.69
CA VAL A 367 6.24 -19.59 -8.33
C VAL A 367 5.02 -20.09 -7.55
N VAL A 368 5.04 -21.37 -7.20
CA VAL A 368 3.88 -22.08 -6.64
C VAL A 368 4.22 -22.84 -5.36
N GLY A 369 3.20 -23.15 -4.56
CA GLY A 369 3.38 -23.89 -3.32
C GLY A 369 3.64 -25.39 -3.52
N ASP A 370 2.97 -25.95 -4.51
CA ASP A 370 2.98 -27.36 -4.90
C ASP A 370 2.55 -27.45 -6.38
N ASN A 371 2.64 -28.63 -6.98
CA ASN A 371 2.19 -28.93 -8.35
C ASN A 371 2.97 -28.18 -9.44
N SER A 372 4.26 -27.89 -9.23
CA SER A 372 5.10 -27.23 -10.25
C SER A 372 5.14 -27.98 -11.59
N SER A 373 5.07 -29.31 -11.55
CA SER A 373 5.04 -30.18 -12.73
C SER A 373 3.83 -29.94 -13.64
N LEU A 374 2.77 -29.25 -13.19
CA LEU A 374 1.67 -28.82 -14.04
C LEU A 374 2.13 -27.96 -15.22
N PHE A 375 3.24 -27.25 -15.05
CA PHE A 375 3.77 -26.31 -16.04
C PHE A 375 4.86 -26.92 -16.92
N ASP A 376 5.13 -28.22 -16.78
CA ASP A 376 6.06 -28.91 -17.67
C ASP A 376 5.54 -28.84 -19.12
N GLN A 377 6.39 -28.33 -20.02
CA GLN A 377 6.06 -28.12 -21.43
C GLN A 377 4.83 -27.20 -21.65
N HIS A 378 4.61 -26.25 -20.75
CA HIS A 378 3.50 -25.30 -20.87
C HIS A 378 3.80 -24.22 -21.94
N PRO A 379 2.83 -23.86 -22.81
CA PRO A 379 3.08 -22.92 -23.92
C PRO A 379 3.35 -21.48 -23.47
N TYR A 380 2.89 -21.10 -22.28
CA TYR A 380 3.00 -19.72 -21.77
C TYR A 380 3.93 -19.57 -20.57
N ILE A 381 4.38 -20.68 -19.96
CA ILE A 381 5.17 -20.67 -18.72
C ILE A 381 6.44 -21.46 -19.01
N ASP A 382 7.59 -20.79 -18.92
CA ASP A 382 8.88 -21.32 -19.34
C ASP A 382 9.53 -22.20 -18.27
N ALA A 383 9.23 -21.92 -17.00
CA ALA A 383 9.65 -22.74 -15.87
C ALA A 383 8.74 -22.55 -14.65
N ALA A 384 8.82 -23.47 -13.70
CA ALA A 384 8.16 -23.36 -12.41
C ALA A 384 9.15 -23.58 -11.25
N ILE A 385 8.89 -22.89 -10.15
CA ILE A 385 9.63 -23.00 -8.89
C ILE A 385 8.62 -23.42 -7.82
N GLU A 386 8.83 -24.59 -7.25
CA GLU A 386 7.99 -25.13 -6.17
C GLU A 386 8.55 -24.78 -4.80
N LEU A 387 7.71 -24.19 -3.94
CA LEU A 387 8.10 -23.68 -2.64
C LEU A 387 7.19 -24.22 -1.54
N ARG A 388 7.74 -25.07 -0.67
CA ARG A 388 7.05 -25.57 0.53
C ARG A 388 7.05 -24.53 1.67
N TYR A 389 6.69 -23.29 1.37
CA TYR A 389 6.72 -22.16 2.31
C TYR A 389 5.31 -21.74 2.75
N ARG A 390 5.12 -21.40 4.03
CA ARG A 390 3.78 -21.21 4.62
C ARG A 390 3.32 -19.77 4.81
N ASN A 391 4.15 -18.77 4.51
CA ASN A 391 3.80 -17.35 4.69
C ASN A 391 3.90 -16.57 3.36
N GLY A 392 2.76 -16.12 2.82
CA GLY A 392 2.68 -15.42 1.53
C GLY A 392 3.41 -14.07 1.50
N LEU A 393 3.38 -13.31 2.60
CA LEU A 393 4.02 -11.98 2.68
C LEU A 393 5.55 -12.07 2.69
N GLU A 394 6.09 -13.05 3.42
CA GLU A 394 7.53 -13.30 3.43
C GLU A 394 8.00 -13.87 2.07
N LEU A 395 7.16 -14.66 1.39
CA LEU A 395 7.46 -15.14 0.04
C LEU A 395 7.58 -13.98 -0.95
N ILE A 396 6.57 -13.11 -1.05
CA ILE A 396 6.60 -12.04 -2.07
C ILE A 396 7.79 -11.09 -1.86
N GLY A 397 8.06 -10.69 -0.61
CA GLY A 397 9.21 -9.85 -0.26
C GLY A 397 10.56 -10.49 -0.62
N SER A 398 10.64 -11.81 -0.64
CA SER A 398 11.87 -12.54 -0.98
C SER A 398 12.17 -12.63 -2.47
N VAL A 399 11.16 -12.46 -3.34
CA VAL A 399 11.30 -12.52 -4.81
C VAL A 399 11.23 -11.15 -5.49
N ILE A 400 10.69 -10.12 -4.83
CA ILE A 400 10.71 -8.74 -5.35
C ILE A 400 12.15 -8.29 -5.65
N GLY A 401 12.32 -7.63 -6.80
CA GLY A 401 13.61 -7.14 -7.29
C GLY A 401 14.61 -8.23 -7.67
N LEU A 402 14.17 -9.50 -7.81
CA LEU A 402 14.97 -10.55 -8.46
C LEU A 402 14.89 -10.48 -9.98
N THR A 403 13.77 -9.98 -10.50
CA THR A 403 13.53 -9.72 -11.90
C THR A 403 12.85 -8.35 -12.03
N GLU A 404 12.71 -7.87 -13.26
CA GLU A 404 12.10 -6.58 -13.61
C GLU A 404 10.67 -6.47 -13.08
N ASN A 405 9.87 -7.53 -13.24
CA ASN A 405 8.47 -7.56 -12.83
C ASN A 405 8.13 -8.84 -12.04
N VAL A 406 7.44 -8.65 -10.92
CA VAL A 406 6.91 -9.72 -10.07
C VAL A 406 5.42 -9.50 -9.87
N PHE A 407 4.62 -10.51 -10.19
CA PHE A 407 3.16 -10.48 -10.14
C PHE A 407 2.68 -11.34 -8.96
N ASP A 408 2.14 -10.70 -7.93
CA ASP A 408 1.52 -11.33 -6.76
C ASP A 408 0.03 -11.57 -7.02
N LEU A 409 -0.30 -12.83 -7.30
CA LEU A 409 -1.62 -13.20 -7.83
C LEU A 409 -2.55 -13.70 -6.70
N TYR A 410 -3.33 -12.80 -6.12
CA TYR A 410 -4.53 -13.17 -5.36
C TYR A 410 -5.75 -13.21 -6.27
N TYR A 411 -6.88 -12.63 -5.85
CA TYR A 411 -8.04 -12.40 -6.71
C TYR A 411 -7.93 -11.02 -7.34
N VAL A 412 -7.91 -9.97 -6.51
CA VAL A 412 -7.31 -8.68 -6.89
C VAL A 412 -5.80 -8.84 -6.77
N SER A 413 -5.06 -8.52 -7.83
CA SER A 413 -3.63 -8.88 -7.94
C SER A 413 -2.73 -7.66 -8.11
N CYS A 414 -1.51 -7.73 -7.59
CA CYS A 414 -0.56 -6.63 -7.60
C CYS A 414 0.69 -7.01 -8.41
N ALA A 415 1.18 -6.10 -9.24
CA ALA A 415 2.51 -6.18 -9.83
C ALA A 415 3.48 -5.24 -9.12
N TYR A 416 4.72 -5.70 -8.97
CA TYR A 416 5.86 -4.96 -8.45
C TYR A 416 6.92 -4.80 -9.54
N GLY A 417 7.70 -3.73 -9.44
CA GLY A 417 8.80 -3.43 -10.36
C GLY A 417 8.43 -2.30 -11.30
N THR A 418 8.65 -2.49 -12.60
CA THR A 418 8.36 -1.47 -13.62
C THR A 418 6.92 -1.51 -14.14
N TRP A 419 6.19 -2.59 -13.85
CA TRP A 419 4.80 -2.76 -14.27
C TRP A 419 3.89 -1.77 -13.55
N GLN A 420 3.07 -1.05 -14.32
CA GLN A 420 2.05 -0.16 -13.80
C GLN A 420 0.77 -0.96 -13.54
N ASN A 421 0.34 -1.00 -12.28
CA ASN A 421 -0.97 -1.56 -11.95
C ASN A 421 -2.09 -0.68 -12.51
N SER A 422 -3.22 -1.29 -12.85
CA SER A 422 -4.37 -0.60 -13.43
C SER A 422 -5.09 0.30 -12.42
N ASP A 423 -5.92 1.21 -12.94
CA ASP A 423 -6.89 1.96 -12.12
C ASP A 423 -7.85 1.02 -11.38
N PHE A 424 -8.22 -0.11 -11.99
CA PHE A 424 -9.05 -1.12 -11.33
C PHE A 424 -8.37 -1.63 -10.05
N PHE A 425 -7.07 -1.94 -10.09
CA PHE A 425 -6.33 -2.36 -8.90
C PHE A 425 -6.34 -1.28 -7.82
N TRP A 426 -6.05 -0.02 -8.17
CA TRP A 426 -6.02 1.06 -7.18
C TRP A 426 -7.39 1.34 -6.57
N ASN A 427 -8.46 1.27 -7.37
CA ASN A 427 -9.84 1.38 -6.90
C ASN A 427 -10.28 0.19 -6.02
N THR A 428 -9.60 -0.94 -6.13
CA THR A 428 -9.94 -2.18 -5.42
C THR A 428 -8.84 -2.66 -4.45
N ILE A 429 -7.85 -1.82 -4.16
CA ILE A 429 -6.66 -2.18 -3.37
C ILE A 429 -7.00 -2.70 -1.98
N TRP A 430 -8.13 -2.25 -1.41
CA TRP A 430 -8.66 -2.77 -0.15
C TRP A 430 -8.80 -4.31 -0.19
N TYR A 431 -9.26 -4.88 -1.29
CA TYR A 431 -9.42 -6.33 -1.46
C TYR A 431 -8.08 -7.05 -1.45
N TYR A 432 -7.04 -6.48 -2.06
CA TYR A 432 -5.68 -7.02 -2.03
C TYR A 432 -5.09 -6.93 -0.61
N GLN A 433 -5.22 -5.78 0.06
CA GLN A 433 -4.68 -5.55 1.41
C GLN A 433 -5.34 -6.38 2.51
N HIS A 434 -6.62 -6.72 2.34
CA HIS A 434 -7.43 -7.47 3.31
C HIS A 434 -7.66 -8.92 2.87
N PHE A 435 -6.86 -9.43 1.93
CA PHE A 435 -6.88 -10.85 1.59
C PHE A 435 -6.35 -11.69 2.78
N PRO A 436 -6.97 -12.85 3.12
CA PRO A 436 -8.08 -13.50 2.41
C PRO A 436 -9.48 -13.06 2.84
N GLN A 437 -9.64 -12.26 3.90
CA GLN A 437 -10.94 -11.90 4.49
C GLN A 437 -11.85 -11.15 3.50
N SER A 438 -11.26 -10.35 2.62
CA SER A 438 -11.93 -9.67 1.51
C SER A 438 -12.62 -10.63 0.53
N GLY A 439 -12.25 -11.91 0.55
CA GLY A 439 -12.82 -12.97 -0.30
C GLY A 439 -14.35 -13.03 -0.24
N THR A 440 -14.93 -12.86 0.94
CA THR A 440 -16.39 -12.88 1.18
C THR A 440 -17.17 -11.83 0.38
N ARG A 441 -16.49 -10.79 -0.10
CA ARG A 441 -17.07 -9.65 -0.81
C ARG A 441 -16.77 -9.66 -2.30
N LEU A 442 -16.01 -10.63 -2.82
CA LEU A 442 -15.64 -10.65 -4.24
C LEU A 442 -16.84 -10.80 -5.19
N ASP A 443 -17.93 -11.39 -4.70
CA ASP A 443 -19.17 -11.53 -5.46
C ASP A 443 -19.76 -10.16 -5.86
N GLU A 444 -19.39 -9.08 -5.14
CA GLU A 444 -19.77 -7.69 -5.45
C GLU A 444 -19.27 -7.23 -6.83
N PHE A 445 -18.20 -7.83 -7.36
CA PHE A 445 -17.67 -7.49 -8.68
C PHE A 445 -18.44 -8.13 -9.83
N ASN A 446 -19.22 -9.18 -9.56
CA ASN A 446 -19.90 -9.97 -10.59
C ASN A 446 -18.94 -10.46 -11.70
N MET A 447 -17.74 -10.90 -11.32
CA MET A 447 -16.66 -11.31 -12.23
C MET A 447 -16.01 -12.61 -11.77
N HIS A 448 -15.54 -13.40 -12.74
CA HIS A 448 -14.70 -14.55 -12.45
C HIS A 448 -13.32 -14.11 -11.92
N VAL A 449 -12.73 -14.89 -11.00
CA VAL A 449 -11.46 -14.51 -10.36
C VAL A 449 -10.29 -14.39 -11.33
N CYS A 450 -10.28 -15.15 -12.43
CA CYS A 450 -9.28 -14.95 -13.49
C CYS A 450 -9.39 -13.58 -14.14
N ASP A 451 -10.61 -13.11 -14.39
CA ASP A 451 -10.83 -11.78 -14.96
C ASP A 451 -10.46 -10.71 -13.93
N LEU A 452 -10.76 -10.89 -12.64
CA LEU A 452 -10.29 -9.98 -11.59
C LEU A 452 -8.76 -9.84 -11.57
N MET A 453 -8.02 -10.94 -11.71
CA MET A 453 -6.55 -10.89 -11.79
C MET A 453 -6.10 -10.10 -13.03
N LEU A 454 -6.72 -10.35 -14.18
CA LEU A 454 -6.39 -9.68 -15.44
C LEU A 454 -6.68 -8.18 -15.40
N TYR A 455 -7.87 -7.79 -14.92
CA TYR A 455 -8.25 -6.39 -14.76
C TYR A 455 -7.32 -5.67 -13.78
N SER A 456 -6.98 -6.29 -12.64
CA SER A 456 -6.03 -5.69 -11.69
C SER A 456 -4.69 -5.33 -12.35
N LEU A 457 -4.24 -6.18 -13.28
CA LEU A 457 -2.96 -6.04 -13.96
C LEU A 457 -3.03 -5.26 -15.28
N GLY A 458 -4.21 -4.82 -15.74
CA GLY A 458 -4.41 -4.18 -17.04
C GLY A 458 -4.15 -5.13 -18.22
N LEU A 459 -4.63 -6.36 -18.12
CA LEU A 459 -4.38 -7.47 -19.03
C LEU A 459 -5.65 -8.07 -19.67
N GLU A 460 -6.83 -7.55 -19.34
CA GLU A 460 -8.14 -8.06 -19.74
C GLU A 460 -8.38 -8.07 -21.26
N GLN A 461 -7.65 -7.26 -22.01
CA GLN A 461 -7.71 -7.24 -23.48
C GLN A 461 -6.95 -8.41 -24.14
N TYR A 462 -6.11 -9.14 -23.40
CA TYR A 462 -5.24 -10.19 -23.96
C TYR A 462 -5.70 -11.61 -23.61
N ALA A 463 -6.50 -11.79 -22.56
CA ALA A 463 -7.06 -13.07 -22.15
C ALA A 463 -8.34 -12.87 -21.33
N ASN A 464 -9.06 -13.95 -21.04
CA ASN A 464 -10.16 -13.97 -20.08
C ASN A 464 -10.21 -15.30 -19.31
N CYS A 465 -11.21 -15.48 -18.45
CA CYS A 465 -11.39 -16.69 -17.64
C CYS A 465 -11.46 -18.01 -18.42
N ASN A 466 -11.79 -18.00 -19.72
CA ASN A 466 -11.79 -19.22 -20.54
C ASN A 466 -10.39 -19.68 -20.96
N ASP A 467 -9.37 -18.86 -20.73
CA ASP A 467 -8.02 -19.07 -21.27
C ASP A 467 -7.09 -19.81 -20.32
N VAL A 468 -7.64 -20.56 -19.37
CA VAL A 468 -6.88 -21.47 -18.54
C VAL A 468 -6.46 -22.71 -19.34
N TYR A 469 -5.23 -23.17 -19.16
CA TYR A 469 -4.67 -24.27 -19.94
C TYR A 469 -3.69 -25.09 -19.10
N ILE A 470 -3.67 -26.40 -19.32
CA ILE A 470 -2.65 -27.33 -18.84
C ILE A 470 -2.37 -28.32 -19.97
N ASN A 471 -1.11 -28.72 -20.16
CA ASN A 471 -0.77 -29.76 -21.11
C ASN A 471 -1.02 -31.15 -20.49
N PRO A 472 -2.07 -31.90 -20.89
CA PRO A 472 -2.37 -33.20 -20.29
C PRO A 472 -1.33 -34.25 -20.67
N ASP A 473 -1.01 -35.13 -19.72
CA ASP A 473 -0.19 -36.32 -20.01
C ASP A 473 -1.06 -37.46 -20.57
N GLU A 474 -0.39 -38.42 -21.22
CA GLU A 474 -1.04 -39.68 -21.58
C GLU A 474 -1.54 -40.42 -20.33
N VAL A 475 -2.72 -41.03 -20.45
CA VAL A 475 -3.30 -41.82 -19.37
C VAL A 475 -2.58 -43.17 -19.25
N PRO A 476 -2.20 -43.62 -18.03
CA PRO A 476 -1.52 -44.90 -17.84
C PRO A 476 -2.34 -46.10 -18.33
N GLU A 477 -3.66 -46.04 -18.15
CA GLU A 477 -4.59 -47.09 -18.55
C GLU A 477 -5.83 -46.47 -19.19
N LYS A 478 -6.21 -46.94 -20.38
CA LYS A 478 -7.44 -46.51 -21.05
C LYS A 478 -8.63 -47.20 -20.40
N ILE A 479 -9.64 -46.41 -20.04
CA ILE A 479 -10.90 -46.92 -19.50
C ILE A 479 -11.80 -47.31 -20.68
N PRO A 480 -12.21 -48.58 -20.81
CA PRO A 480 -13.07 -49.01 -21.91
C PRO A 480 -14.49 -48.51 -21.69
N GLY A 481 -15.04 -47.78 -22.67
CA GLY A 481 -16.41 -47.27 -22.64
C GLY A 481 -16.52 -45.81 -22.18
N ASP A 482 -17.76 -45.32 -22.08
CA ASP A 482 -18.04 -43.95 -21.68
C ASP A 482 -17.93 -43.81 -20.16
N TYR A 483 -17.15 -42.83 -19.71
CA TYR A 483 -16.93 -42.57 -18.29
C TYR A 483 -16.98 -41.09 -17.95
N VAL A 484 -17.25 -40.79 -16.68
CA VAL A 484 -17.24 -39.44 -16.11
C VAL A 484 -16.30 -39.40 -14.92
N ILE A 485 -15.68 -38.25 -14.69
CA ILE A 485 -14.86 -38.03 -13.49
C ILE A 485 -15.75 -37.49 -12.37
N VAL A 486 -15.67 -38.11 -11.19
CA VAL A 486 -16.36 -37.68 -9.97
C VAL A 486 -15.40 -37.22 -8.89
N CYS A 487 -15.74 -36.15 -8.18
CA CYS A 487 -14.93 -35.62 -7.07
C CYS A 487 -15.76 -34.85 -6.03
N ASP A 488 -15.46 -35.06 -4.75
CA ASP A 488 -16.03 -34.30 -3.62
C ASP A 488 -14.94 -33.71 -2.69
N SER A 489 -13.73 -33.53 -3.22
CA SER A 489 -12.60 -33.00 -2.43
C SER A 489 -12.66 -31.47 -2.35
N ALA A 490 -12.76 -30.97 -1.12
CA ALA A 490 -12.78 -29.54 -0.82
C ALA A 490 -11.38 -28.91 -0.69
N GLY A 491 -10.31 -29.70 -0.85
CA GLY A 491 -8.92 -29.25 -0.64
C GLY A 491 -8.54 -29.12 0.84
N SER A 492 -7.56 -28.25 1.14
CA SER A 492 -6.85 -28.14 2.43
C SER A 492 -7.63 -27.49 3.59
N ALA A 493 -8.91 -27.14 3.40
CA ALA A 493 -9.78 -26.70 4.49
C ALA A 493 -10.60 -27.89 5.00
N GLN A 494 -10.92 -27.95 6.29
CA GLN A 494 -11.71 -29.04 6.90
C GLN A 494 -13.16 -29.17 6.38
N GLY A 495 -13.54 -28.44 5.31
CA GLY A 495 -14.17 -29.00 4.11
C GLY A 495 -15.64 -29.45 4.16
N ALA A 496 -16.25 -29.63 5.33
CA ALA A 496 -17.60 -30.18 5.44
C ALA A 496 -18.67 -29.33 4.72
N LEU A 497 -18.47 -28.00 4.62
CA LEU A 497 -19.45 -27.10 4.02
C LEU A 497 -19.48 -27.13 2.48
N LYS A 498 -18.45 -27.67 1.83
CA LYS A 498 -18.45 -27.86 0.38
C LYS A 498 -18.95 -29.25 -0.03
N ARG A 499 -18.72 -30.26 0.82
CA ARG A 499 -19.00 -31.67 0.53
C ARG A 499 -20.49 -31.92 0.30
N TRP A 500 -20.79 -32.67 -0.75
CA TRP A 500 -22.15 -33.10 -1.05
C TRP A 500 -22.54 -34.33 -0.22
N SER A 501 -23.84 -34.65 -0.16
CA SER A 501 -24.32 -35.73 0.71
C SER A 501 -23.91 -37.11 0.17
N ALA A 502 -23.50 -38.01 1.08
CA ALA A 502 -23.17 -39.40 0.72
C ALA A 502 -24.35 -40.11 0.05
N GLU A 503 -25.59 -39.80 0.47
CA GLU A 503 -26.80 -40.33 -0.16
C GLU A 503 -26.99 -39.81 -1.59
N GLY A 504 -26.76 -38.51 -1.82
CA GLY A 504 -26.81 -37.92 -3.16
C GLY A 504 -25.78 -38.53 -4.11
N TRP A 505 -24.55 -38.72 -3.63
CA TRP A 505 -23.51 -39.44 -4.36
C TRP A 505 -23.92 -40.89 -4.69
N SER A 506 -24.43 -41.62 -3.71
CA SER A 506 -24.88 -43.01 -3.90
C SER A 506 -25.98 -43.10 -4.97
N GLN A 507 -26.98 -42.22 -4.92
CA GLN A 507 -28.07 -42.18 -5.90
C GLN A 507 -27.55 -41.85 -7.31
N LEU A 508 -26.72 -40.82 -7.43
CA LEU A 508 -26.14 -40.41 -8.72
C LEU A 508 -25.26 -41.51 -9.33
N ILE A 509 -24.41 -42.16 -8.53
CA ILE A 509 -23.49 -43.20 -9.00
C ILE A 509 -24.26 -44.43 -9.47
N ASN A 510 -25.30 -44.85 -8.73
CA ASN A 510 -26.16 -45.94 -9.18
C ASN A 510 -26.92 -45.58 -10.47
N TRP A 511 -27.38 -44.33 -10.59
CA TRP A 511 -28.04 -43.83 -11.80
C TRP A 511 -27.09 -43.80 -13.02
N LEU A 512 -25.83 -43.40 -12.85
CA LEU A 512 -24.82 -43.44 -13.93
C LEU A 512 -24.58 -44.87 -14.44
N HIS A 513 -24.45 -45.84 -13.52
CA HIS A 513 -24.31 -47.26 -13.85
C HIS A 513 -25.49 -47.80 -14.66
N LEU A 514 -26.73 -47.42 -14.33
CA LEU A 514 -27.93 -47.81 -15.08
C LEU A 514 -27.91 -47.28 -16.53
N ARG A 515 -27.11 -46.26 -16.82
CA ARG A 515 -26.94 -45.68 -18.16
C ARG A 515 -25.70 -46.19 -18.88
N GLY A 516 -24.99 -47.17 -18.30
CA GLY A 516 -23.76 -47.71 -18.87
C GLY A 516 -22.57 -46.74 -18.80
N ILE A 517 -22.65 -45.70 -17.97
CA ILE A 517 -21.55 -44.74 -17.76
C ILE A 517 -20.74 -45.17 -16.55
N ILE A 518 -19.41 -45.22 -16.71
CA ILE A 518 -18.48 -45.59 -15.63
C ILE A 518 -18.15 -44.35 -14.79
N PRO A 519 -18.50 -44.28 -13.50
CA PRO A 519 -18.05 -43.21 -12.63
C PRO A 519 -16.63 -43.50 -12.13
N VAL A 520 -15.71 -42.58 -12.37
CA VAL A 520 -14.29 -42.70 -12.03
C VAL A 520 -13.93 -41.62 -11.02
N GLN A 521 -13.44 -42.02 -9.84
CA GLN A 521 -13.04 -41.05 -8.83
C GLN A 521 -11.54 -40.74 -8.93
N LEU A 522 -11.22 -39.46 -9.12
CA LEU A 522 -9.85 -38.91 -9.04
C LEU A 522 -9.67 -38.12 -7.75
N GLY A 523 -8.41 -37.93 -7.34
CA GLY A 523 -8.05 -37.13 -6.18
C GLY A 523 -6.95 -37.77 -5.32
N PRO A 524 -6.60 -37.18 -4.17
CA PRO A 524 -5.65 -37.76 -3.24
C PRO A 524 -6.18 -39.07 -2.62
N ALA A 525 -5.27 -40.01 -2.30
CA ALA A 525 -5.62 -41.25 -1.60
C ALA A 525 -6.17 -41.02 -0.18
N THR A 526 -5.97 -39.83 0.38
CA THR A 526 -6.44 -39.42 1.71
C THR A 526 -7.92 -39.05 1.75
N GLU A 527 -8.55 -38.83 0.59
CA GLU A 527 -10.00 -38.58 0.52
C GLU A 527 -10.79 -39.87 0.74
N GLU A 528 -12.08 -39.75 1.07
CA GLU A 528 -12.99 -40.88 1.18
C GLU A 528 -13.48 -41.36 -0.19
N LEU A 529 -13.79 -42.66 -0.29
CA LEU A 529 -14.34 -43.22 -1.53
C LEU A 529 -15.82 -42.87 -1.57
N LEU A 530 -16.28 -42.22 -2.65
CA LEU A 530 -17.66 -41.71 -2.71
C LEU A 530 -18.68 -42.84 -2.69
N HIS A 531 -18.35 -43.97 -3.31
CA HIS A 531 -19.22 -45.14 -3.37
C HIS A 531 -18.43 -46.40 -3.76
N PRO A 532 -18.78 -47.59 -3.25
CA PRO A 532 -18.06 -48.83 -3.57
C PRO A 532 -18.04 -49.23 -5.06
N ARG A 533 -18.95 -48.68 -5.87
CA ARG A 533 -19.07 -48.96 -7.31
C ARG A 533 -18.36 -47.92 -8.21
N VAL A 534 -17.62 -46.97 -7.66
CA VAL A 534 -16.77 -46.10 -8.50
C VAL A 534 -15.46 -46.79 -8.84
N MET A 535 -14.93 -46.51 -10.02
CA MET A 535 -13.57 -46.89 -10.34
C MET A 535 -12.62 -45.97 -9.57
N ASP A 536 -11.88 -46.53 -8.63
CA ASP A 536 -11.00 -45.78 -7.74
C ASP A 536 -9.62 -45.54 -8.39
N LEU A 537 -9.38 -44.31 -8.84
CA LEU A 537 -8.09 -43.83 -9.33
C LEU A 537 -7.44 -42.81 -8.39
N ARG A 538 -7.92 -42.70 -7.15
CA ARG A 538 -7.33 -41.77 -6.17
C ARG A 538 -5.90 -42.19 -5.81
N GLY A 539 -5.01 -41.22 -5.76
CA GLY A 539 -3.58 -41.42 -5.51
C GLY A 539 -2.85 -42.23 -6.60
N LYS A 540 -3.52 -42.54 -7.73
CA LYS A 540 -2.93 -43.31 -8.84
C LYS A 540 -2.56 -42.46 -10.05
N THR A 541 -2.77 -41.14 -9.97
CA THR A 541 -2.52 -40.20 -11.06
C THR A 541 -1.74 -38.98 -10.58
N THR A 542 -0.83 -38.48 -11.40
CA THR A 542 -0.36 -37.09 -11.30
C THR A 542 -1.46 -36.11 -11.72
N PRO A 543 -1.36 -34.81 -11.39
CA PRO A 543 -2.30 -33.81 -11.88
C PRO A 543 -2.40 -33.75 -13.42
N ARG A 544 -1.30 -33.91 -14.15
CA ARG A 544 -1.32 -33.93 -15.63
C ARG A 544 -1.92 -35.21 -16.20
N GLN A 545 -1.76 -36.36 -15.54
CA GLN A 545 -2.48 -37.60 -15.89
C GLN A 545 -3.98 -37.48 -15.59
N ALA A 546 -4.36 -36.84 -14.48
CA ALA A 546 -5.76 -36.54 -14.18
C ALA A 546 -6.38 -35.64 -15.26
N ALA A 547 -5.65 -34.64 -15.77
CA ALA A 547 -6.06 -33.84 -16.93
C ALA A 547 -6.23 -34.70 -18.19
N GLY A 548 -5.37 -35.70 -18.41
CA GLY A 548 -5.53 -36.69 -19.47
C GLY A 548 -6.82 -37.50 -19.35
N TYR A 549 -7.14 -38.00 -18.16
CA TYR A 549 -8.41 -38.69 -17.91
C TYR A 549 -9.62 -37.78 -18.08
N LEU A 550 -9.54 -36.52 -17.65
CA LEU A 550 -10.60 -35.53 -17.86
C LEU A 550 -10.85 -35.28 -19.36
N LYS A 551 -9.77 -35.05 -20.12
CA LYS A 551 -9.83 -34.81 -21.57
C LYS A 551 -10.50 -35.95 -22.36
N LEU A 552 -10.35 -37.19 -21.91
CA LEU A 552 -10.93 -38.37 -22.54
C LEU A 552 -12.31 -38.75 -21.97
N SER A 553 -12.78 -38.09 -20.91
CA SER A 553 -14.06 -38.37 -20.26
C SER A 553 -15.24 -37.70 -20.98
N LYS A 554 -16.47 -38.10 -20.65
CA LYS A 554 -17.70 -37.37 -21.01
C LYS A 554 -17.92 -36.10 -20.20
N GLY A 555 -17.14 -35.89 -19.14
CA GLY A 555 -17.21 -34.70 -18.32
C GLY A 555 -16.88 -34.93 -16.85
N TYR A 556 -16.80 -33.82 -16.13
CA TYR A 556 -16.60 -33.75 -14.68
C TYR A 556 -17.94 -33.57 -13.96
N ILE A 557 -18.14 -34.28 -12.85
CA ILE A 557 -19.26 -34.10 -11.94
C ILE A 557 -18.72 -33.99 -10.52
N GLY A 558 -19.00 -32.91 -9.82
CA GLY A 558 -18.50 -32.76 -8.46
C GLY A 558 -18.69 -31.38 -7.88
N ILE A 559 -18.06 -31.12 -6.75
CA ILE A 559 -18.08 -29.81 -6.13
C ILE A 559 -17.05 -28.87 -6.78
N GLU A 560 -17.16 -27.58 -6.52
CA GLU A 560 -16.12 -26.61 -6.88
C GLU A 560 -14.83 -26.88 -6.07
N GLY A 561 -13.73 -27.09 -6.80
CA GLY A 561 -12.40 -27.34 -6.25
C GLY A 561 -11.34 -27.52 -7.35
N GLY A 562 -10.13 -27.95 -6.98
CA GLY A 562 -8.99 -28.03 -7.90
C GLY A 562 -9.23 -28.88 -9.16
N LEU A 563 -9.88 -30.05 -9.02
CA LEU A 563 -10.20 -30.91 -10.16
C LEU A 563 -11.25 -30.31 -11.10
N PHE A 564 -12.16 -29.48 -10.59
CA PHE A 564 -13.09 -28.73 -11.45
C PHE A 564 -12.31 -27.74 -12.32
N HIS A 565 -11.42 -26.92 -11.74
CA HIS A 565 -10.63 -25.99 -12.54
C HIS A 565 -9.73 -26.73 -13.55
N LEU A 566 -9.16 -27.87 -13.16
CA LEU A 566 -8.41 -28.74 -14.07
C LEU A 566 -9.29 -29.27 -15.21
N SER A 567 -10.55 -29.59 -14.96
CA SER A 567 -11.49 -30.05 -16.01
C SER A 567 -11.70 -29.00 -17.10
N LYS A 568 -11.81 -27.72 -16.72
CA LYS A 568 -11.87 -26.61 -17.68
C LYS A 568 -10.61 -26.54 -18.52
N ALA A 569 -9.43 -26.58 -17.88
CA ALA A 569 -8.15 -26.53 -18.59
C ALA A 569 -7.91 -27.74 -19.51
N ALA A 570 -8.48 -28.90 -19.17
CA ALA A 570 -8.44 -30.11 -20.01
C ALA A 570 -9.48 -30.10 -21.14
N GLY A 571 -10.41 -29.14 -21.17
CA GLY A 571 -11.48 -29.04 -22.15
C GLY A 571 -12.66 -29.99 -21.92
N ALA A 572 -12.83 -30.49 -20.69
CA ALA A 572 -13.95 -31.37 -20.33
C ALA A 572 -15.17 -30.54 -19.89
N PRO A 573 -16.39 -30.87 -20.35
CA PRO A 573 -17.61 -30.24 -19.83
C PRO A 573 -17.80 -30.60 -18.35
N ALA A 574 -18.44 -29.72 -17.58
CA ALA A 574 -18.55 -29.89 -16.14
C ALA A 574 -19.96 -29.58 -15.61
N VAL A 575 -20.47 -30.46 -14.74
CA VAL A 575 -21.60 -30.21 -13.85
C VAL A 575 -21.06 -30.02 -12.44
N VAL A 576 -21.27 -28.84 -11.87
CA VAL A 576 -20.57 -28.43 -10.65
C VAL A 576 -21.53 -28.00 -9.57
N ILE A 577 -21.40 -28.62 -8.41
CA ILE A 577 -22.17 -28.31 -7.20
C ILE A 577 -21.49 -27.14 -6.48
N PHE A 578 -22.22 -26.03 -6.37
CA PHE A 578 -21.79 -24.85 -5.64
C PHE A 578 -22.51 -24.75 -4.30
N ALA A 579 -21.73 -24.80 -3.21
CA ALA A 579 -22.22 -24.77 -1.84
C ALA A 579 -21.92 -23.42 -1.16
N SER A 580 -20.80 -23.34 -0.45
CA SER A 580 -20.39 -22.17 0.33
C SER A 580 -19.57 -21.13 -0.44
N THR A 581 -19.08 -21.47 -1.63
CA THR A 581 -18.30 -20.59 -2.52
C THR A 581 -19.17 -19.91 -3.57
N SER A 582 -18.73 -18.76 -4.09
CA SER A 582 -19.48 -18.03 -5.11
C SER A 582 -19.38 -18.73 -6.48
N ALA A 583 -20.53 -19.06 -7.07
CA ALA A 583 -20.59 -19.51 -8.45
C ALA A 583 -20.17 -18.40 -9.43
N THR A 584 -20.49 -17.14 -9.15
CA THR A 584 -20.09 -15.99 -9.98
C THR A 584 -18.58 -15.86 -10.08
N CYS A 585 -17.88 -16.09 -8.96
CA CYS A 585 -16.43 -15.91 -8.90
C CYS A 585 -15.65 -17.10 -9.49
N PHE A 586 -16.17 -18.32 -9.41
CA PHE A 586 -15.40 -19.53 -9.70
C PHE A 586 -15.98 -20.42 -10.81
N ALA A 587 -17.24 -20.23 -11.21
CA ALA A 587 -17.78 -20.96 -12.35
C ALA A 587 -17.34 -20.29 -13.66
N TYR A 588 -16.82 -21.09 -14.58
CA TYR A 588 -16.56 -20.63 -15.94
C TYR A 588 -17.89 -20.45 -16.70
N PRO A 589 -17.97 -19.59 -17.73
CA PRO A 589 -19.21 -19.30 -18.45
C PRO A 589 -19.96 -20.52 -19.01
N ASP A 590 -19.25 -21.60 -19.33
CA ASP A 590 -19.77 -22.87 -19.86
C ASP A 590 -20.05 -23.94 -18.79
N THR A 591 -19.92 -23.60 -17.51
CA THR A 591 -20.15 -24.51 -16.39
C THR A 591 -21.65 -24.73 -16.16
N ARG A 592 -22.09 -25.99 -16.03
CA ARG A 592 -23.45 -26.31 -15.56
C ARG A 592 -23.47 -26.25 -14.04
N VAL A 593 -23.84 -25.09 -13.50
CA VAL A 593 -23.88 -24.82 -12.06
C VAL A 593 -25.15 -25.39 -11.41
N VAL A 594 -24.98 -26.20 -10.36
CA VAL A 594 -26.08 -26.73 -9.55
C VAL A 594 -25.96 -26.21 -8.11
N THR A 595 -26.96 -25.48 -7.65
CA THR A 595 -27.01 -24.91 -6.28
C THR A 595 -28.43 -24.48 -5.91
N ARG A 596 -28.81 -24.60 -4.64
CA ARG A 596 -30.14 -24.15 -4.16
C ARG A 596 -30.26 -22.65 -3.95
N ARG A 597 -29.13 -21.92 -3.89
CA ARG A 597 -29.08 -20.44 -3.67
C ARG A 597 -29.89 -19.93 -2.47
N GLN A 598 -29.96 -20.71 -1.39
CA GLN A 598 -30.71 -20.36 -0.17
C GLN A 598 -29.91 -19.52 0.83
N CYS A 599 -28.59 -19.44 0.65
CA CYS A 599 -27.68 -18.71 1.51
C CYS A 599 -26.61 -18.02 0.66
N ARG A 600 -26.10 -16.88 1.14
CA ARG A 600 -24.98 -16.20 0.50
C ARG A 600 -23.69 -17.02 0.70
N PRO A 601 -22.78 -17.01 -0.29
CA PRO A 601 -21.45 -17.59 -0.10
C PRO A 601 -20.74 -17.02 1.15
N CYS A 602 -20.03 -17.86 1.88
CA CYS A 602 -19.38 -17.51 3.16
C CYS A 602 -17.93 -18.02 3.27
N TRP A 603 -17.34 -18.37 2.13
CA TRP A 603 -15.98 -18.90 2.03
C TRP A 603 -14.92 -17.91 2.55
N TRP A 604 -13.78 -18.43 3.01
CA TRP A 604 -12.67 -17.66 3.61
C TRP A 604 -12.98 -16.89 4.90
N THR A 605 -14.07 -17.24 5.61
CA THR A 605 -14.28 -16.83 7.00
C THR A 605 -13.62 -17.81 7.97
N ASP A 606 -13.31 -17.36 9.19
CA ASP A 606 -12.73 -18.23 10.24
C ASP A 606 -13.59 -19.46 10.51
N THR A 607 -14.92 -19.26 10.60
CA THR A 607 -15.88 -20.37 10.76
C THR A 607 -15.86 -21.33 9.57
N TRP A 608 -15.75 -20.82 8.34
CA TRP A 608 -15.69 -21.68 7.15
C TRP A 608 -14.42 -22.53 7.12
N ILE A 609 -13.28 -21.96 7.53
CA ILE A 609 -12.00 -22.67 7.66
C ILE A 609 -12.12 -23.82 8.68
N GLN A 610 -12.86 -23.58 9.77
CA GLN A 610 -13.21 -24.57 10.79
C GLN A 610 -14.33 -25.54 10.36
N ALA A 611 -14.80 -25.44 9.11
CA ALA A 611 -15.91 -26.23 8.56
C ALA A 611 -17.26 -26.01 9.25
N GLU A 612 -17.46 -24.85 9.87
CA GLU A 612 -18.66 -24.47 10.61
C GLU A 612 -19.50 -23.43 9.86
N CYS A 613 -20.82 -23.63 9.85
CA CYS A 613 -21.73 -22.69 9.23
C CYS A 613 -21.91 -21.45 10.13
N LEU A 614 -21.76 -20.24 9.55
CA LEU A 614 -22.06 -18.96 10.22
C LEU A 614 -23.47 -18.89 10.84
N ARG A 615 -24.42 -19.67 10.33
CA ARG A 615 -25.82 -19.72 10.82
C ARG A 615 -26.07 -20.87 11.79
N GLY A 616 -25.04 -21.62 12.18
CA GLY A 616 -25.15 -22.80 13.04
C GLY A 616 -25.83 -24.01 12.37
N CYS A 617 -25.96 -24.02 11.04
CA CYS A 617 -26.52 -25.17 10.32
C CYS A 617 -25.52 -26.34 10.28
N LYS A 618 -26.02 -27.57 10.38
CA LYS A 618 -25.21 -28.81 10.32
C LYS A 618 -24.54 -29.04 8.95
N SER A 619 -25.14 -28.52 7.89
CA SER A 619 -24.63 -28.60 6.51
C SER A 619 -24.95 -27.31 5.77
N CYS A 620 -24.32 -27.11 4.61
CA CYS A 620 -24.58 -25.95 3.79
C CYS A 620 -26.01 -25.98 3.19
N LEU A 621 -26.76 -24.90 3.34
CA LEU A 621 -28.13 -24.76 2.84
C LEU A 621 -28.22 -24.72 1.29
N ASN A 622 -27.08 -24.49 0.62
CA ASN A 622 -27.01 -24.41 -0.83
C ASN A 622 -26.84 -25.77 -1.52
N LEU A 623 -26.57 -26.85 -0.78
CA LEU A 623 -26.39 -28.18 -1.35
C LEU A 623 -27.69 -28.67 -2.01
N PRO A 624 -27.66 -29.07 -3.29
CA PRO A 624 -28.84 -29.53 -4.04
C PRO A 624 -29.24 -30.97 -3.69
N ASP A 625 -30.44 -31.37 -4.11
CA ASP A 625 -30.85 -32.78 -4.19
C ASP A 625 -30.21 -33.49 -5.41
N TRP A 626 -30.29 -34.82 -5.43
CA TRP A 626 -29.62 -35.61 -6.47
C TRP A 626 -30.34 -35.53 -7.82
N GLU A 627 -31.65 -35.34 -7.83
CA GLU A 627 -32.45 -35.19 -9.05
C GLU A 627 -32.02 -33.95 -9.83
N SER A 628 -31.78 -32.83 -9.14
CA SER A 628 -31.28 -31.59 -9.73
C SER A 628 -29.91 -31.78 -10.37
N VAL A 629 -29.02 -32.53 -9.72
CA VAL A 629 -27.69 -32.85 -10.28
C VAL A 629 -27.83 -33.79 -11.48
N ALA A 630 -28.62 -34.86 -11.35
CA ALA A 630 -28.83 -35.84 -12.42
C ALA A 630 -29.47 -35.21 -13.69
N ALA A 631 -30.33 -34.20 -13.52
CA ALA A 631 -30.92 -33.46 -14.63
C ALA A 631 -29.85 -32.72 -15.45
N GLU A 632 -28.93 -32.00 -14.81
CA GLU A 632 -27.82 -31.32 -15.49
C GLU A 632 -26.80 -32.31 -16.07
N VAL A 633 -26.53 -33.41 -15.37
CA VAL A 633 -25.69 -34.50 -15.90
C VAL A 633 -26.32 -35.11 -17.15
N SER A 634 -27.63 -35.31 -17.19
CA SER A 634 -28.30 -35.82 -18.40
C SER A 634 -28.14 -34.88 -19.59
N LYS A 635 -28.14 -33.55 -19.37
CA LYS A 635 -27.89 -32.54 -20.43
C LYS A 635 -26.42 -32.44 -20.85
N MET A 636 -25.51 -32.91 -20.02
CA MET A 636 -24.08 -33.00 -20.36
C MET A 636 -23.78 -34.26 -21.16
N LEU A 637 -24.49 -35.35 -20.88
CA LEU A 637 -24.31 -36.65 -21.54
C LEU A 637 -25.10 -36.80 -22.86
N SER A 638 -26.13 -35.97 -23.07
CA SER A 638 -26.88 -35.86 -24.33
C SER A 638 -26.10 -35.09 -25.37
#